data_AF-A0AAW4VW51-F1
#
_entry.id   AF-A0AAW4VW51-F1
#
_cell.length_a   1.000
_cell.length_b   1.000
_cell.length_c   1.000
_cell.angle_alpha   90.00
_cell.angle_beta   90.00
_cell.angle_gamma   90.00
#
_symmetry.space_group_name_H-M   'P 1'
#
loop_
_entity.id
_entity.type
_entity.pdbx_description
1 polymer ?
#
loop_
_entity_poly.entity_id
_entity_poly.type
_entity_poly.pdbx_seq_one_letter_code
_entity_poly.pdbx_strand_id
1 'polypeptide(L)'
;MANKKKNASANPNLDTVKDVFRKNRHITNRIQQKTVFEATDLSEKYYARRIKAVMHLLPEMKKRYAAKYPEMDMVSEFAEAASFPSITYDIIDWQMDVCLGAAVWLLDRIWEQEKMQQLCDLLPKEDDGAELPVIYDTRFSEELLGRTKNVAANRYGEGERHIIPPTFFDKREGADTFHAVLALVPDEVKEQAAAHLRQKFWEWADRYFEGLYPIIREQKRLEKKLERIHREIHELSVQKLRQKKPAALPFASLDMLAANTLMSGTAKEVLQIGRQLTELEEALDDVSDRLSDYRFTIFQINLMGKQDALDSMEEKHAEAMRHFPIDDPYELCFALLYLLDADDDFVWAYSFMTGAVCRAACMLPWSAEPYDEAYDGFWFDEDAWIPPHPLDSAWYEQNYIGDEDLEDDIVSDVSLAQLVYQSTGALLPRDMQRFDSGVKWLRRKGLKPSQASMLCAVMNILGEASRQQKYLPDGTTAETSPIEPAAAEQAAEENAQLKRELTQLKAQMKKINHDLSQENAILQDKLSKAEKASAAMAQELTDLREIVFNQQRSVPQEKEEPAKIAFPYRTDRRVIAFGGHDSWLREIKFKVPDVRFMGEDISSAEVIRRADVVWIQTNCIGHNTYYNVIDLVRRYGRKVRYFKYASAVKCAEQVAEEEEKSKA
;
A
#
# COMPACT_ATOMS: atom_id res chain seq x y z
N MET A 1 -49.20 6.67 34.55
CA MET A 1 -48.74 7.27 33.28
C MET A 1 -47.32 7.77 33.48
N ALA A 2 -46.33 7.13 32.85
CA ALA A 2 -45.00 7.68 32.64
C ALA A 2 -44.36 6.91 31.48
N ASN A 3 -43.93 7.67 30.47
CA ASN A 3 -43.56 7.24 29.13
C ASN A 3 -42.48 6.15 29.09
N LYS A 4 -42.85 4.95 28.65
CA LYS A 4 -41.92 4.07 27.92
C LYS A 4 -41.63 4.74 26.58
N LYS A 5 -40.49 5.43 26.48
CA LYS A 5 -39.86 5.70 25.18
C LYS A 5 -39.72 4.35 24.47
N LYS A 6 -40.44 4.18 23.37
CA LYS A 6 -40.21 3.12 22.39
C LYS A 6 -38.73 3.19 21.99
N ASN A 7 -37.94 2.21 22.41
CA ASN A 7 -36.66 1.94 21.76
C ASN A 7 -36.97 1.68 20.29
N ALA A 8 -36.33 2.46 19.41
CA ALA A 8 -36.36 2.26 17.98
C ALA A 8 -36.01 0.79 17.67
N SER A 9 -36.75 0.18 16.75
CA SER A 9 -36.45 -1.17 16.25
C SER A 9 -35.01 -1.22 15.75
N ALA A 10 -34.14 -1.98 16.41
CA ALA A 10 -32.78 -2.22 15.94
C ALA A 10 -32.84 -2.92 14.58
N ASN A 11 -32.27 -2.31 13.55
CA ASN A 11 -32.11 -2.96 12.24
C ASN A 11 -30.82 -3.79 12.30
N PRO A 12 -30.89 -5.13 12.39
CA PRO A 12 -29.69 -5.94 12.59
C PRO A 12 -28.67 -5.80 11.46
N ASN A 13 -29.11 -5.56 10.22
CA ASN A 13 -28.19 -5.31 9.10
C ASN A 13 -27.42 -4.01 9.31
N LEU A 14 -28.07 -2.96 9.81
CA LEU A 14 -27.42 -1.66 10.07
C LEU A 14 -26.38 -1.79 11.17
N ASP A 15 -26.66 -2.58 12.20
CA ASP A 15 -25.73 -2.81 13.29
C ASP A 15 -24.48 -3.56 12.79
N THR A 16 -24.66 -4.62 12.00
CA THR A 16 -23.55 -5.33 11.33
C THR A 16 -22.73 -4.42 10.45
N VAL A 17 -23.36 -3.64 9.55
CA VAL A 17 -22.64 -2.71 8.66
C VAL A 17 -21.83 -1.70 9.47
N LYS A 18 -22.42 -1.11 10.52
CA LYS A 18 -21.73 -0.16 11.39
C LYS A 18 -20.58 -0.81 12.16
N ASP A 19 -20.71 -2.06 12.58
CA ASP A 19 -19.66 -2.78 13.30
C ASP A 19 -18.46 -3.07 12.38
N VAL A 20 -18.70 -3.56 11.16
CA VAL A 20 -17.66 -3.82 10.15
C VAL A 20 -16.91 -2.53 9.80
N PHE A 21 -17.65 -1.49 9.43
CA PHE A 21 -17.06 -0.19 9.14
C PHE A 21 -16.24 0.34 10.33
N ARG A 22 -16.71 0.19 11.58
CA ARG A 22 -16.00 0.64 12.79
C ARG A 22 -14.69 -0.12 12.97
N LYS A 23 -14.70 -1.43 12.74
CA LYS A 23 -13.51 -2.28 12.80
C LYS A 23 -12.46 -1.80 11.80
N ASN A 24 -12.85 -1.60 10.55
CA ASN A 24 -11.93 -1.18 9.48
C ASN A 24 -11.36 0.22 9.73
N ARG A 25 -12.19 1.18 10.16
CA ARG A 25 -11.71 2.50 10.59
C ARG A 25 -10.69 2.42 11.72
N HIS A 26 -10.89 1.52 12.70
CA HIS A 26 -9.94 1.35 13.82
C HIS A 26 -8.61 0.75 13.38
N ILE A 27 -8.65 -0.18 12.42
CA ILE A 27 -7.45 -0.77 11.81
C ILE A 27 -6.66 0.31 11.07
N THR A 28 -7.31 1.11 10.21
CA THR A 28 -6.66 2.20 9.46
C THR A 28 -5.99 3.22 10.40
N ASN A 29 -6.67 3.60 11.48
CA ASN A 29 -6.13 4.50 12.50
C ASN A 29 -4.88 3.96 13.23
N ARG A 30 -4.71 2.64 13.31
CA ARG A 30 -3.56 2.01 13.98
C ARG A 30 -2.36 1.80 13.08
N ILE A 31 -2.59 1.59 11.78
CA ILE A 31 -1.55 1.22 10.82
C ILE A 31 -0.83 2.47 10.28
N GLN A 32 -1.46 3.65 10.26
CA GLN A 32 -0.95 4.79 9.51
C GLN A 32 -0.65 6.04 10.36
N GLN A 33 0.46 6.73 10.03
CA GLN A 33 0.69 8.12 10.43
C GLN A 33 -0.44 8.99 9.85
N LYS A 34 -0.86 10.05 10.56
CA LYS A 34 -2.06 10.88 10.31
C LYS A 34 -2.37 11.21 8.84
N THR A 35 -1.37 11.30 7.96
CA THR A 35 -1.48 11.71 6.56
C THR A 35 -2.21 10.72 5.65
N VAL A 36 -2.23 9.41 5.95
CA VAL A 36 -2.87 8.42 5.04
C VAL A 36 -4.33 8.12 5.43
N PHE A 37 -4.72 8.39 6.68
CA PHE A 37 -6.13 8.26 7.10
C PHE A 37 -7.04 9.25 6.35
N GLU A 38 -6.55 10.47 6.11
CA GLU A 38 -7.25 11.49 5.32
C GLU A 38 -7.42 11.09 3.86
N ALA A 39 -6.52 10.25 3.32
CA ALA A 39 -6.55 9.79 1.93
C ALA A 39 -7.50 8.62 1.63
N THR A 40 -8.21 8.07 2.64
CA THR A 40 -9.06 6.85 2.49
C THR A 40 -10.57 7.10 2.63
N ASP A 41 -11.02 8.36 2.77
CA ASP A 41 -12.41 8.76 2.97
C ASP A 41 -13.13 7.99 4.10
N LEU A 42 -12.39 7.67 5.17
CA LEU A 42 -12.88 7.00 6.38
C LEU A 42 -13.08 7.97 7.56
N SER A 43 -13.04 9.28 7.31
CA SER A 43 -13.41 10.32 8.29
C SER A 43 -14.91 10.25 8.63
N GLU A 44 -15.34 10.78 9.78
CA GLU A 44 -16.72 10.61 10.27
C GLU A 44 -17.81 11.09 9.30
N LYS A 45 -17.50 12.15 8.53
CA LYS A 45 -18.45 12.73 7.57
C LYS A 45 -18.74 11.76 6.41
N TYR A 46 -17.69 11.29 5.72
CA TYR A 46 -17.82 10.37 4.59
C TYR A 46 -18.29 8.98 5.02
N TYR A 47 -17.81 8.53 6.19
CA TYR A 47 -18.17 7.26 6.79
C TYR A 47 -19.68 7.07 6.96
N ALA A 48 -20.40 8.09 7.45
CA ALA A 48 -21.86 8.01 7.60
C ALA A 48 -22.58 7.94 6.24
N ARG A 49 -22.10 8.68 5.24
CA ARG A 49 -22.67 8.69 3.89
C ARG A 49 -22.49 7.35 3.17
N ARG A 50 -21.30 6.73 3.31
CA ARG A 50 -20.99 5.40 2.76
C ARG A 50 -21.88 4.31 3.39
N ILE A 51 -22.11 4.35 4.70
CA ILE A 51 -23.04 3.41 5.37
C ILE A 51 -24.46 3.56 4.81
N LYS A 52 -24.94 4.78 4.56
CA LYS A 52 -26.26 5.01 3.97
C LYS A 52 -26.36 4.38 2.58
N ALA A 53 -25.34 4.56 1.74
CA ALA A 53 -25.27 3.97 0.41
C ALA A 53 -25.28 2.43 0.45
N VAL A 54 -24.43 1.83 1.28
CA VAL A 54 -24.39 0.38 1.48
C VAL A 54 -25.77 -0.14 1.90
N MET A 55 -26.42 0.52 2.86
CA MET A 55 -27.75 0.12 3.33
C MET A 55 -28.83 0.24 2.26
N HIS A 56 -28.72 1.22 1.35
CA HIS A 56 -29.66 1.37 0.24
C HIS A 56 -29.47 0.31 -0.84
N LEU A 57 -28.23 -0.05 -1.17
CA LEU A 57 -27.91 -1.06 -2.19
C LEU A 57 -28.01 -2.51 -1.68
N LEU A 58 -27.97 -2.71 -0.36
CA LEU A 58 -27.98 -4.04 0.28
C LEU A 58 -29.16 -4.95 -0.13
N PRO A 59 -30.41 -4.48 -0.32
CA PRO A 59 -31.50 -5.34 -0.76
C PRO A 59 -31.27 -5.97 -2.14
N GLU A 60 -30.78 -5.19 -3.11
CA GLU A 60 -30.46 -5.68 -4.44
C GLU A 60 -29.22 -6.59 -4.39
N MET A 61 -28.22 -6.24 -3.59
CA MET A 61 -27.04 -7.08 -3.33
C MET A 61 -27.45 -8.48 -2.82
N LYS A 62 -28.34 -8.54 -1.83
CA LYS A 62 -28.86 -9.82 -1.31
C LYS A 62 -29.64 -10.59 -2.37
N LYS A 63 -30.51 -9.91 -3.12
CA LYS A 63 -31.32 -10.52 -4.17
C LYS A 63 -30.45 -11.17 -5.26
N ARG A 64 -29.34 -10.54 -5.65
CA ARG A 64 -28.42 -11.05 -6.68
C ARG A 64 -27.57 -12.21 -6.18
N TYR A 65 -27.04 -12.13 -4.96
CA TYR A 65 -25.91 -12.97 -4.56
C TYR A 65 -26.20 -13.96 -3.44
N ALA A 66 -27.17 -13.71 -2.56
CA ALA A 66 -27.38 -14.56 -1.38
C ALA A 66 -27.78 -16.01 -1.74
N ALA A 67 -28.55 -16.20 -2.83
CA ALA A 67 -28.91 -17.53 -3.31
C ALA A 67 -27.76 -18.21 -4.08
N LYS A 68 -26.91 -17.43 -4.74
CA LYS A 68 -25.77 -17.93 -5.53
C LYS A 68 -24.61 -18.35 -4.63
N TYR A 69 -24.42 -17.67 -3.50
CA TYR A 69 -23.32 -17.87 -2.56
C TYR A 69 -23.83 -18.10 -1.12
N PRO A 70 -24.44 -19.26 -0.81
CA PRO A 70 -25.20 -19.47 0.42
C PRO A 70 -24.35 -19.50 1.71
N GLU A 71 -23.05 -19.81 1.64
CA GLU A 71 -22.14 -19.76 2.79
C GLU A 71 -21.59 -18.36 3.08
N MET A 72 -21.87 -17.38 2.21
CA MET A 72 -21.36 -16.02 2.32
C MET A 72 -22.35 -15.13 3.07
N ASP A 73 -21.90 -14.43 4.12
CA ASP A 73 -22.71 -13.39 4.74
C ASP A 73 -22.66 -12.11 3.90
N MET A 74 -23.62 -11.97 3.00
CA MET A 74 -23.69 -10.82 2.09
C MET A 74 -23.72 -9.46 2.80
N VAL A 75 -24.21 -9.38 4.04
CA VAL A 75 -24.23 -8.11 4.77
C VAL A 75 -22.82 -7.72 5.18
N SER A 76 -22.13 -8.65 5.83
CA SER A 76 -20.76 -8.45 6.31
C SER A 76 -19.79 -8.26 5.15
N GLU A 77 -19.89 -9.07 4.10
CA GLU A 77 -18.99 -8.99 2.94
C GLU A 77 -19.17 -7.71 2.12
N PHE A 78 -20.41 -7.26 1.90
CA PHE A 78 -20.61 -5.98 1.23
C PHE A 78 -20.13 -4.80 2.08
N ALA A 79 -20.37 -4.85 3.40
CA ALA A 79 -19.84 -3.85 4.31
C ALA A 79 -18.31 -3.85 4.36
N GLU A 80 -17.69 -5.02 4.30
CA GLU A 80 -16.24 -5.20 4.29
C GLU A 80 -15.65 -4.59 3.03
N ALA A 81 -16.14 -4.98 1.85
CA ALA A 81 -15.75 -4.40 0.57
C ALA A 81 -15.88 -2.86 0.60
N ALA A 82 -17.05 -2.36 0.98
CA ALA A 82 -17.36 -0.94 0.97
C ALA A 82 -16.61 -0.10 2.02
N SER A 83 -15.98 -0.71 3.03
CA SER A 83 -15.24 -0.01 4.10
C SER A 83 -13.75 -0.34 4.14
N PHE A 84 -13.29 -1.22 3.26
CA PHE A 84 -11.89 -1.59 3.18
C PHE A 84 -11.04 -0.35 2.86
N PRO A 85 -9.92 -0.13 3.57
CA PRO A 85 -9.05 1.03 3.33
C PRO A 85 -8.21 0.81 2.06
N SER A 86 -8.84 1.03 0.91
CA SER A 86 -8.23 0.93 -0.42
C SER A 86 -8.08 2.32 -1.07
N ILE A 87 -7.80 2.32 -2.37
CA ILE A 87 -7.82 3.50 -3.25
C ILE A 87 -9.13 4.29 -3.15
N THR A 88 -9.01 5.62 -3.28
CA THR A 88 -10.11 6.59 -3.36
C THR A 88 -10.14 7.25 -4.73
N TYR A 89 -11.21 7.96 -5.06
CA TYR A 89 -11.28 8.66 -6.35
C TYR A 89 -10.21 9.75 -6.48
N ASP A 90 -9.90 10.45 -5.39
CA ASP A 90 -8.81 11.43 -5.34
C ASP A 90 -7.45 10.81 -5.66
N ILE A 91 -7.15 9.61 -5.15
CA ILE A 91 -5.92 8.89 -5.49
C ILE A 91 -5.90 8.51 -6.98
N ILE A 92 -7.04 8.07 -7.52
CA ILE A 92 -7.15 7.69 -8.94
C ILE A 92 -6.95 8.92 -9.84
N ASP A 93 -7.62 10.03 -9.54
CA ASP A 93 -7.49 11.28 -10.31
C ASP A 93 -6.08 11.85 -10.23
N TRP A 94 -5.47 11.86 -9.04
CA TRP A 94 -4.09 12.32 -8.88
C TRP A 94 -3.07 11.52 -9.69
N GLN A 95 -3.31 10.21 -9.91
CA GLN A 95 -2.38 9.36 -10.68
C GLN A 95 -2.68 9.33 -12.18
N MET A 96 -3.94 9.55 -12.59
CA MET A 96 -4.40 9.21 -13.94
C MET A 96 -5.31 10.26 -14.57
N ASP A 97 -5.47 11.43 -13.96
CA ASP A 97 -6.24 12.57 -14.47
C ASP A 97 -7.65 12.20 -14.97
N VAL A 98 -8.49 11.70 -14.06
CA VAL A 98 -9.90 11.41 -14.31
C VAL A 98 -10.65 12.67 -14.76
N CYS A 99 -10.34 13.83 -14.18
CA CYS A 99 -10.92 15.11 -14.57
C CYS A 99 -10.61 15.47 -16.03
N LEU A 100 -9.41 15.15 -16.53
CA LEU A 100 -9.07 15.34 -17.95
C LEU A 100 -9.85 14.37 -18.84
N GLY A 101 -9.98 13.11 -18.40
CA GLY A 101 -10.80 12.11 -19.09
C GLY A 101 -12.25 12.57 -19.24
N ALA A 102 -12.83 13.10 -18.17
CA ALA A 102 -14.17 13.68 -18.16
C ALA A 102 -14.28 14.93 -19.05
N ALA A 103 -13.26 15.79 -19.05
CA ALA A 103 -13.24 17.01 -19.87
C ALA A 103 -13.24 16.70 -21.37
N VAL A 104 -12.45 15.72 -21.82
CA VAL A 104 -12.43 15.27 -23.22
C VAL A 104 -13.82 14.79 -23.64
N TRP A 105 -14.47 13.95 -22.82
CA TRP A 105 -15.82 13.48 -23.11
C TRP A 105 -16.85 14.62 -23.19
N LEU A 106 -16.78 15.58 -22.24
CA LEU A 106 -17.65 16.77 -22.26
C LEU A 106 -17.46 17.58 -23.54
N LEU A 107 -16.21 17.82 -23.95
CA LEU A 107 -15.88 18.56 -25.16
C LEU A 107 -16.45 17.88 -26.40
N ASP A 108 -16.27 16.57 -26.55
CA ASP A 108 -16.83 15.81 -27.67
C ASP A 108 -18.35 15.92 -27.73
N ARG A 109 -19.03 15.73 -26.60
CA ARG A 109 -20.50 15.82 -26.53
C ARG A 109 -21.01 17.23 -26.78
N ILE A 110 -20.34 18.27 -26.30
CA ILE A 110 -20.74 19.67 -26.55
C ILE A 110 -20.48 20.08 -28.00
N TRP A 111 -19.38 19.60 -28.58
CA TRP A 111 -19.03 19.82 -29.98
C TRP A 111 -20.09 19.21 -30.91
N GLU A 112 -20.53 17.98 -30.64
CA GLU A 112 -21.61 17.31 -31.38
C GLU A 112 -22.96 18.05 -31.31
N GLN A 113 -23.18 18.85 -30.26
CA GLN A 113 -24.38 19.68 -30.11
C GLN A 113 -24.23 21.07 -30.73
N GLU A 114 -23.11 21.37 -31.39
CA GLU A 114 -22.79 22.68 -31.97
C GLU A 114 -22.79 23.83 -30.92
N LYS A 115 -22.49 23.52 -29.64
CA LYS A 115 -22.55 24.47 -28.52
C LYS A 115 -21.18 24.99 -28.06
N MET A 116 -20.13 24.84 -28.86
CA MET A 116 -18.76 25.24 -28.48
C MET A 116 -18.63 26.73 -28.13
N GLN A 117 -19.35 27.62 -28.82
CA GLN A 117 -19.32 29.04 -28.47
C GLN A 117 -19.88 29.30 -27.08
N GLN A 118 -21.00 28.64 -26.73
CA GLN A 118 -21.62 28.76 -25.40
C GLN A 118 -20.67 28.22 -24.32
N LEU A 119 -19.96 27.13 -24.61
CA LEU A 119 -18.92 26.62 -23.71
C LEU A 119 -17.81 27.66 -23.50
N CYS A 120 -17.23 28.20 -24.58
CA CYS A 120 -16.16 29.21 -24.49
C CYS A 120 -16.57 30.45 -23.68
N ASP A 121 -17.84 30.85 -23.76
CA ASP A 121 -18.40 31.97 -22.98
C ASP A 121 -18.53 31.65 -21.48
N LEU A 122 -18.71 30.37 -21.13
CA LEU A 122 -18.79 29.89 -19.74
C LEU A 122 -17.43 29.62 -19.10
N LEU A 123 -16.45 29.19 -19.90
CA LEU A 123 -15.13 28.80 -19.40
C LEU A 123 -14.39 30.02 -18.81
N PRO A 124 -13.68 29.87 -17.67
CA PRO A 124 -12.89 30.95 -17.07
C PRO A 124 -11.87 31.49 -18.08
N LYS A 125 -11.61 32.81 -18.08
CA LYS A 125 -10.74 33.45 -19.09
C LYS A 125 -9.26 33.12 -18.94
N GLU A 126 -8.83 32.84 -17.71
CA GLU A 126 -7.47 32.46 -17.39
C GLU A 126 -7.48 31.00 -16.90
N ASP A 127 -6.48 30.24 -17.33
CA ASP A 127 -6.19 28.94 -16.76
C ASP A 127 -5.56 29.17 -15.37
N ASP A 128 -6.09 28.51 -14.33
CA ASP A 128 -5.57 28.59 -12.96
C ASP A 128 -4.33 27.70 -12.76
N GLY A 129 -3.75 27.20 -13.85
CA GLY A 129 -2.52 26.43 -13.87
C GLY A 129 -2.71 25.02 -13.34
N ALA A 130 -3.81 24.35 -13.67
CA ALA A 130 -3.87 22.92 -13.45
C ALA A 130 -2.86 22.22 -14.37
N GLU A 131 -2.00 21.41 -13.77
CA GLU A 131 -1.03 20.62 -14.53
C GLU A 131 -1.78 19.72 -15.51
N LEU A 132 -1.49 19.86 -16.80
CA LEU A 132 -1.92 18.95 -17.85
C LEU A 132 -0.74 18.04 -18.20
N PRO A 133 -0.95 16.73 -18.41
CA PRO A 133 0.05 15.93 -19.08
C PRO A 133 0.31 16.51 -20.49
N VAL A 134 1.54 16.38 -21.00
CA VAL A 134 1.87 16.81 -22.36
C VAL A 134 0.98 16.03 -23.33
N ILE A 135 0.03 16.73 -23.94
CA ILE A 135 -1.00 16.13 -24.79
C ILE A 135 -1.20 16.97 -26.05
N TYR A 136 -1.30 16.27 -27.17
CA TYR A 136 -1.76 16.85 -28.42
C TYR A 136 -3.08 16.20 -28.80
N ASP A 137 -4.14 17.00 -28.85
CA ASP A 137 -5.42 16.60 -29.39
C ASP A 137 -5.63 17.23 -30.78
N THR A 138 -6.16 16.43 -31.70
CA THR A 138 -6.34 16.86 -33.10
C THR A 138 -7.57 17.74 -33.31
N ARG A 139 -8.46 17.81 -32.32
CA ARG A 139 -9.74 18.52 -32.37
C ARG A 139 -9.77 19.75 -31.47
N PHE A 140 -9.24 19.65 -30.26
CA PHE A 140 -9.29 20.69 -29.23
C PHE A 140 -7.89 21.21 -28.89
N SER A 141 -7.76 22.52 -28.64
CA SER A 141 -6.51 23.09 -28.18
C SER A 141 -6.21 22.70 -26.73
N GLU A 142 -4.93 22.69 -26.37
CA GLU A 142 -4.48 22.49 -24.99
C GLU A 142 -5.15 23.47 -24.01
N GLU A 143 -5.23 24.76 -24.39
CA GLU A 143 -5.93 25.78 -23.59
C GLU A 143 -7.40 25.41 -23.31
N LEU A 144 -8.11 24.91 -24.33
CA LEU A 144 -9.51 24.53 -24.19
C LEU A 144 -9.68 23.27 -23.32
N LEU A 145 -8.77 22.30 -23.46
CA LEU A 145 -8.69 21.11 -22.62
C LEU A 145 -8.44 21.50 -21.16
N GLY A 146 -7.45 22.35 -20.90
CA GLY A 146 -7.10 22.83 -19.56
C GLY A 146 -8.26 23.57 -18.89
N ARG A 147 -8.84 24.55 -19.57
CA ARG A 147 -9.98 25.31 -19.04
C ARG A 147 -11.19 24.41 -18.76
N THR A 148 -11.44 23.40 -19.58
CA THR A 148 -12.55 22.45 -19.34
C THR A 148 -12.23 21.49 -18.19
N LYS A 149 -11.00 20.98 -18.10
CA LYS A 149 -10.51 20.20 -16.96
C LYS A 149 -10.65 20.98 -15.66
N ASN A 150 -10.32 22.28 -15.66
CA ASN A 150 -10.43 23.14 -14.48
C ASN A 150 -11.86 23.26 -13.99
N VAL A 151 -12.83 23.34 -14.90
CA VAL A 151 -14.26 23.34 -14.53
C VAL A 151 -14.67 22.00 -13.89
N ALA A 152 -14.17 20.87 -14.40
CA ALA A 152 -14.43 19.56 -13.80
C ALA A 152 -13.75 19.39 -12.42
N ALA A 153 -12.49 19.83 -12.28
CA ALA A 153 -11.72 19.74 -11.05
C ALA A 153 -12.29 20.65 -9.95
N ASN A 154 -12.65 21.90 -10.28
CA ASN A 154 -13.15 22.91 -9.33
C ASN A 154 -14.69 22.91 -9.20
N ARG A 155 -15.37 21.80 -9.50
CA ARG A 155 -16.85 21.71 -9.50
C ARG A 155 -17.53 21.93 -8.14
N TYR A 156 -16.76 22.01 -7.07
CA TYR A 156 -17.23 22.32 -5.71
C TYR A 156 -16.78 23.70 -5.20
N GLY A 157 -15.93 24.39 -5.95
CA GLY A 157 -15.33 25.66 -5.54
C GLY A 157 -13.93 25.84 -6.10
N GLU A 158 -13.51 27.09 -6.22
CA GLU A 158 -12.17 27.45 -6.69
C GLU A 158 -11.11 26.96 -5.69
N GLY A 159 -10.11 26.21 -6.19
CA GLY A 159 -9.04 25.64 -5.38
C GLY A 159 -9.39 24.30 -4.72
N GLU A 160 -10.61 23.80 -4.88
CA GLU A 160 -11.05 22.50 -4.36
C GLU A 160 -10.90 21.38 -5.40
N ARG A 161 -9.67 21.15 -5.85
CA ARG A 161 -9.34 20.19 -6.94
C ARG A 161 -9.51 18.70 -6.57
N HIS A 162 -10.15 18.41 -5.44
CA HIS A 162 -10.43 17.06 -5.00
C HIS A 162 -11.62 16.47 -5.77
N ILE A 163 -11.58 15.16 -6.03
CA ILE A 163 -12.78 14.47 -6.49
C ILE A 163 -13.83 14.49 -5.37
N ILE A 164 -13.45 14.32 -4.10
CA ILE A 164 -14.37 14.52 -2.99
C ILE A 164 -13.76 15.54 -2.03
N PRO A 165 -14.07 16.85 -2.16
CA PRO A 165 -13.47 17.86 -1.31
C PRO A 165 -13.94 17.78 0.15
N PRO A 166 -13.16 18.32 1.11
CA PRO A 166 -13.52 18.41 2.53
C PRO A 166 -14.88 19.08 2.81
N THR A 167 -15.27 19.97 1.92
CA THR A 167 -16.47 20.82 1.91
C THR A 167 -17.62 20.22 1.08
N PHE A 168 -17.48 19.00 0.55
CA PHE A 168 -18.50 18.34 -0.29
C PHE A 168 -19.91 18.41 0.32
N PHE A 169 -20.03 18.25 1.64
CA PHE A 169 -21.31 18.27 2.36
C PHE A 169 -21.77 19.66 2.82
N ASP A 170 -20.97 20.70 2.55
CA ASP A 170 -21.34 22.07 2.86
C ASP A 170 -22.40 22.55 1.84
N LYS A 171 -23.19 23.55 2.22
CA LYS A 171 -24.24 24.07 1.33
C LYS A 171 -23.59 24.76 0.14
N ARG A 172 -23.86 24.27 -1.07
CA ARG A 172 -23.49 24.95 -2.31
C ARG A 172 -24.34 26.22 -2.49
N GLU A 173 -23.69 27.32 -2.85
CA GLU A 173 -24.38 28.55 -3.24
C GLU A 173 -24.46 28.63 -4.78
N GLY A 174 -25.67 28.59 -5.33
CA GLY A 174 -25.93 28.89 -6.75
C GLY A 174 -25.60 27.79 -7.76
N ALA A 175 -25.90 28.07 -9.03
CA ALA A 175 -25.45 27.25 -10.17
C ALA A 175 -24.03 27.69 -10.52
N ASP A 176 -23.07 26.79 -10.32
CA ASP A 176 -21.67 27.00 -10.68
C ASP A 176 -21.41 26.77 -12.18
N THR A 177 -20.20 27.09 -12.63
CA THR A 177 -19.77 26.93 -14.02
C THR A 177 -19.90 25.48 -14.50
N PHE A 178 -19.67 24.49 -13.63
CA PHE A 178 -19.78 23.09 -13.99
C PHE A 178 -21.22 22.73 -14.38
N HIS A 179 -22.23 23.14 -13.60
CA HIS A 179 -23.63 22.92 -13.95
C HIS A 179 -24.06 23.64 -15.23
N ALA A 180 -23.52 24.84 -15.48
CA ALA A 180 -23.79 25.55 -16.73
C ALA A 180 -23.21 24.80 -17.95
N VAL A 181 -22.02 24.21 -17.81
CA VAL A 181 -21.42 23.34 -18.82
C VAL A 181 -22.25 22.04 -19.00
N LEU A 182 -22.69 21.41 -17.91
CA LEU A 182 -23.55 20.23 -17.96
C LEU A 182 -24.88 20.48 -18.68
N ALA A 183 -25.42 21.70 -18.63
CA ALA A 183 -26.64 22.08 -19.33
C ALA A 183 -26.47 22.16 -20.86
N LEU A 184 -25.22 22.19 -21.36
CA LEU A 184 -24.94 22.11 -22.79
C LEU A 184 -25.12 20.69 -23.32
N VAL A 185 -24.93 19.66 -22.48
CA VAL A 185 -25.07 18.25 -22.83
C VAL A 185 -26.51 17.75 -22.55
N PRO A 186 -27.15 17.02 -23.49
CA PRO A 186 -28.50 16.48 -23.28
C PRO A 186 -28.59 15.54 -22.07
N ASP A 187 -29.70 15.63 -21.32
CA ASP A 187 -29.92 14.80 -20.13
C ASP A 187 -29.90 13.29 -20.42
N GLU A 188 -30.44 12.87 -21.58
CA GLU A 188 -30.45 11.46 -21.99
C GLU A 188 -29.03 10.88 -22.09
N VAL A 189 -28.08 11.67 -22.62
CA VAL A 189 -26.69 11.24 -22.77
C VAL A 189 -25.98 11.16 -21.42
N LYS A 190 -26.24 12.12 -20.52
CA LYS A 190 -25.69 12.10 -19.16
C LYS A 190 -26.21 10.92 -18.35
N GLU A 191 -27.52 10.66 -18.43
CA GLU A 191 -28.14 9.52 -17.75
C GLU A 191 -27.70 8.18 -18.33
N GLN A 192 -27.45 8.10 -19.63
CA GLN A 192 -26.89 6.90 -20.26
C GLN A 192 -25.47 6.62 -19.72
N ALA A 193 -24.61 7.63 -19.66
CA ALA A 193 -23.27 7.50 -19.08
C ALA A 193 -23.32 7.04 -17.61
N ALA A 194 -24.20 7.66 -16.83
CA ALA A 194 -24.48 7.27 -15.45
C ALA A 194 -24.96 5.81 -15.33
N ALA A 195 -25.85 5.37 -16.25
CA ALA A 195 -26.34 4.00 -16.29
C ALA A 195 -25.25 2.99 -16.64
N HIS A 196 -24.37 3.29 -17.60
CA HIS A 196 -23.24 2.43 -17.94
C HIS A 196 -22.27 2.28 -16.77
N LEU A 197 -21.95 3.34 -16.04
CA LEU A 197 -21.10 3.23 -14.85
C LEU A 197 -21.75 2.39 -13.73
N ARG A 198 -23.06 2.58 -13.48
CA ARG A 198 -23.83 1.72 -12.55
C ARG A 198 -23.87 0.26 -13.00
N GLN A 199 -23.88 -0.02 -14.30
CA GLN A 199 -23.75 -1.37 -14.83
C GLN A 199 -22.36 -1.94 -14.54
N LYS A 200 -21.28 -1.18 -14.78
CA LYS A 200 -19.90 -1.61 -14.49
C LYS A 200 -19.68 -1.92 -13.00
N PHE A 201 -20.33 -1.18 -12.10
CA PHE A 201 -20.34 -1.52 -10.67
C PHE A 201 -20.82 -2.96 -10.41
N TRP A 202 -21.93 -3.37 -11.03
CA TRP A 202 -22.46 -4.71 -10.86
C TRP A 202 -21.63 -5.79 -11.55
N GLU A 203 -21.12 -5.52 -12.75
CA GLU A 203 -20.21 -6.43 -13.46
C GLU A 203 -18.93 -6.67 -12.65
N TRP A 204 -18.43 -5.64 -11.97
CA TRP A 204 -17.29 -5.78 -11.05
C TRP A 204 -17.67 -6.59 -9.81
N ALA A 205 -18.82 -6.33 -9.21
CA ALA A 205 -19.33 -7.09 -8.07
C ALA A 205 -19.49 -8.59 -8.41
N ASP A 206 -20.00 -8.90 -9.60
CA ASP A 206 -20.15 -10.28 -10.08
C ASP A 206 -18.82 -11.04 -10.04
N ARG A 207 -17.75 -10.44 -10.58
CA ARG A 207 -16.40 -11.03 -10.60
C ARG A 207 -15.76 -11.06 -9.22
N TYR A 208 -15.94 -10.01 -8.42
CA TYR A 208 -15.46 -9.99 -7.04
C TYR A 208 -15.99 -11.18 -6.24
N PHE A 209 -17.31 -11.39 -6.26
CA PHE A 209 -17.89 -12.51 -5.51
C PHE A 209 -17.57 -13.87 -6.11
N GLU A 210 -17.44 -13.96 -7.44
CA GLU A 210 -17.01 -15.20 -8.11
C GLU A 210 -15.61 -15.64 -7.65
N GLY A 211 -14.65 -14.72 -7.57
CA GLY A 211 -13.30 -15.02 -7.11
C GLY A 211 -13.17 -15.20 -5.60
N LEU A 212 -13.96 -14.48 -4.80
CA LEU A 212 -13.92 -14.56 -3.34
C LEU A 212 -14.59 -15.82 -2.77
N TYR A 213 -15.68 -16.27 -3.41
CA TYR A 213 -16.51 -17.35 -2.87
C TYR A 213 -15.77 -18.68 -2.60
N PRO A 214 -14.85 -19.16 -3.46
CA PRO A 214 -14.04 -20.35 -3.17
C PRO A 214 -13.26 -20.25 -1.85
N ILE A 215 -12.69 -19.07 -1.55
CA ILE A 215 -11.93 -18.80 -0.32
C ILE A 215 -12.86 -18.85 0.90
N ILE A 216 -14.02 -18.18 0.83
CA ILE A 216 -15.02 -18.19 1.91
C ILE A 216 -15.57 -19.60 2.15
N ARG A 217 -15.84 -20.36 1.09
CA ARG A 217 -16.33 -21.74 1.21
C ARG A 217 -15.30 -22.64 1.89
N GLU A 218 -14.01 -22.44 1.60
CA GLU A 218 -12.93 -23.12 2.28
C GLU A 218 -12.86 -22.75 3.76
N GLN A 219 -12.89 -21.45 4.08
CA GLN A 219 -12.92 -20.93 5.46
C GLN A 219 -14.06 -21.58 6.26
N LYS A 220 -15.29 -21.54 5.73
CA LYS A 220 -16.49 -22.11 6.37
C LYS A 220 -16.37 -23.62 6.56
N ARG A 221 -15.68 -24.33 5.66
CA ARG A 221 -15.40 -25.76 5.81
C ARG A 221 -14.43 -26.02 6.96
N LEU A 222 -13.39 -25.21 7.11
CA LEU A 222 -12.40 -25.32 8.20
C LEU A 222 -13.03 -24.95 9.55
N GLU A 223 -13.80 -23.86 9.62
CA GLU A 223 -14.56 -23.47 10.83
C GLU A 223 -15.48 -24.59 11.33
N LYS A 224 -16.20 -25.27 10.42
CA LYS A 224 -17.04 -26.43 10.78
C LYS A 224 -16.24 -27.61 11.32
N LYS A 225 -15.01 -27.84 10.82
CA LYS A 225 -14.10 -28.85 11.37
C LYS A 225 -13.63 -28.45 12.77
N LEU A 226 -13.34 -27.16 12.97
CA LEU A 226 -12.90 -26.62 14.26
C LEU A 226 -14.01 -26.82 15.31
N GLU A 227 -15.24 -26.46 14.98
CA GLU A 227 -16.40 -26.69 15.84
C GLU A 227 -16.60 -28.18 16.18
N ARG A 228 -16.35 -29.08 15.21
CA ARG A 228 -16.44 -30.52 15.44
C ARG A 228 -15.37 -30.97 16.43
N ILE A 229 -14.12 -30.55 16.26
CA ILE A 229 -13.04 -30.87 17.19
C ILE A 229 -13.34 -30.31 18.59
N HIS A 230 -13.83 -29.07 18.69
CA HIS A 230 -14.25 -28.49 19.96
C HIS A 230 -15.37 -29.30 20.65
N ARG A 231 -16.34 -29.82 19.88
CA ARG A 231 -17.37 -30.74 20.41
C ARG A 231 -16.75 -32.05 20.90
N GLU A 232 -15.84 -32.65 20.15
CA GLU A 232 -15.14 -33.89 20.53
C GLU A 232 -14.32 -33.70 21.83
N ILE A 233 -13.61 -32.58 21.97
CA ILE A 233 -12.91 -32.19 23.21
C ILE A 233 -13.89 -32.04 24.38
N HIS A 234 -15.03 -31.38 24.16
CA HIS A 234 -16.04 -31.21 25.19
C HIS A 234 -16.64 -32.55 25.63
N GLU A 235 -16.97 -33.44 24.70
CA GLU A 235 -17.50 -34.77 24.99
C GLU A 235 -16.50 -35.65 25.76
N LEU A 236 -15.23 -35.66 25.34
CA LEU A 236 -14.15 -36.36 26.07
C LEU A 236 -13.99 -35.81 27.49
N SER A 237 -14.13 -34.50 27.67
CA SER A 237 -14.08 -33.86 28.99
C SER A 237 -15.27 -34.26 29.88
N VAL A 238 -16.49 -34.31 29.31
CA VAL A 238 -17.72 -34.73 30.01
C VAL A 238 -17.72 -36.22 30.33
N GLN A 239 -17.24 -37.10 29.44
CA GLN A 239 -17.12 -38.53 29.69
C GLN A 239 -16.16 -38.83 30.86
N LYS A 240 -15.02 -38.13 30.94
CA LYS A 240 -14.09 -38.24 32.08
C LYS A 240 -14.71 -37.77 33.40
N LEU A 241 -15.50 -36.70 33.38
CA LEU A 241 -16.23 -36.22 34.56
C LEU A 241 -17.29 -37.23 35.06
N ARG A 242 -17.93 -37.98 34.15
CA ARG A 242 -18.92 -39.02 34.50
C ARG A 242 -18.29 -40.31 35.03
N GLN A 243 -17.09 -40.68 34.59
CA GLN A 243 -16.34 -41.83 35.12
C GLN A 243 -15.82 -41.60 36.56
N LYS A 244 -15.76 -40.35 37.03
CA LYS A 244 -15.39 -39.98 38.42
C LYS A 244 -16.59 -39.95 39.39
N LYS A 245 -17.53 -40.90 39.33
CA LYS A 245 -18.47 -41.15 40.46
C LYS A 245 -17.99 -42.35 41.27
N PRO A 246 -17.72 -42.23 42.58
CA PRO A 246 -17.10 -43.31 43.34
C PRO A 246 -18.14 -44.36 43.72
N ALA A 247 -17.93 -45.61 43.29
CA ALA A 247 -18.44 -46.75 44.05
C ALA A 247 -17.51 -46.95 45.26
N ALA A 248 -18.04 -46.76 46.46
CA ALA A 248 -17.36 -47.17 47.68
C ALA A 248 -17.10 -48.68 47.61
N LEU A 249 -15.87 -49.13 47.92
CA LEU A 249 -15.48 -50.44 48.48
C LEU A 249 -13.93 -50.51 48.61
N PRO A 250 -13.36 -51.42 49.44
CA PRO A 250 -12.36 -51.07 50.43
C PRO A 250 -10.95 -51.60 50.11
N PHE A 251 -9.97 -50.98 50.76
CA PHE A 251 -8.60 -51.44 51.04
C PHE A 251 -8.08 -52.61 50.17
N ALA A 252 -7.47 -52.27 49.04
CA ALA A 252 -6.43 -53.08 48.39
C ALA A 252 -5.17 -52.22 48.24
N SER A 253 -3.99 -52.84 48.42
CA SER A 253 -2.71 -52.16 48.58
C SER A 253 -2.27 -51.36 47.33
N LEU A 254 -1.57 -50.26 47.61
CA LEU A 254 -1.07 -49.28 46.64
C LEU A 254 -0.15 -49.88 45.56
N ASP A 255 0.45 -51.05 45.82
CA ASP A 255 1.42 -51.70 44.92
C ASP A 255 0.79 -52.49 43.76
N MET A 256 -0.52 -52.76 43.78
CA MET A 256 -1.22 -53.39 42.65
C MET A 256 -1.79 -52.38 41.63
N LEU A 257 -1.82 -51.08 41.97
CA LEU A 257 -2.26 -50.01 41.07
C LEU A 257 -1.12 -49.45 40.20
N ALA A 258 0.13 -49.68 40.59
CA ALA A 258 1.30 -49.14 39.90
C ALA A 258 1.71 -49.93 38.63
N ALA A 259 1.26 -51.17 38.48
CA ALA A 259 1.66 -52.03 37.36
C ALA A 259 0.65 -52.12 36.20
N ASN A 260 -0.52 -51.46 36.28
CA ASN A 260 -1.58 -51.62 35.27
C ASN A 260 -2.29 -50.33 34.83
N THR A 261 -1.74 -49.15 35.11
CA THR A 261 -2.25 -47.94 34.44
C THR A 261 -1.57 -47.82 33.08
N LEU A 262 -2.14 -48.56 32.11
CA LEU A 262 -2.01 -48.28 30.68
C LEU A 262 -1.83 -46.78 30.46
N MET A 263 -0.81 -46.41 29.68
CA MET A 263 -0.88 -45.22 28.83
C MET A 263 -2.16 -45.35 27.99
N SER A 264 -3.29 -44.91 28.57
CA SER A 264 -4.63 -45.20 28.08
C SER A 264 -4.80 -44.68 26.65
N GLY A 265 -5.64 -45.32 25.84
CA GLY A 265 -5.99 -44.84 24.49
C GLY A 265 -6.29 -43.34 24.45
N THR A 266 -6.86 -42.82 25.55
CA THR A 266 -7.15 -41.41 25.81
C THR A 266 -5.95 -40.45 25.71
N ALA A 267 -4.73 -40.86 26.07
CA ALA A 267 -3.55 -39.98 25.97
C ALA A 267 -3.09 -39.83 24.50
N LYS A 268 -3.22 -40.90 23.71
CA LYS A 268 -2.96 -40.88 22.27
C LYS A 268 -4.03 -40.08 21.53
N GLU A 269 -5.30 -40.23 21.89
CA GLU A 269 -6.42 -39.46 21.35
C GLU A 269 -6.26 -37.95 21.62
N VAL A 270 -5.88 -37.55 22.84
CA VAL A 270 -5.63 -36.13 23.17
C VAL A 270 -4.47 -35.55 22.37
N LEU A 271 -3.36 -36.29 22.19
CA LEU A 271 -2.23 -35.85 21.37
C LEU A 271 -2.61 -35.75 19.88
N GLN A 272 -3.43 -36.66 19.38
CA GLN A 272 -3.91 -36.63 18.00
C GLN A 272 -4.83 -35.44 17.75
N ILE A 273 -5.78 -35.17 18.65
CA ILE A 273 -6.65 -33.99 18.60
C ILE A 273 -5.83 -32.71 18.66
N GLY A 274 -4.80 -32.66 19.53
CA GLY A 274 -3.90 -31.51 19.62
C GLY A 274 -3.20 -31.20 18.29
N ARG A 275 -2.68 -32.21 17.59
CA ARG A 275 -2.07 -32.02 16.25
C ARG A 275 -3.09 -31.54 15.21
N GLN A 276 -4.27 -32.17 15.19
CA GLN A 276 -5.34 -31.78 14.27
C GLN A 276 -5.82 -30.35 14.51
N LEU A 277 -5.81 -29.87 15.76
CA LEU A 277 -6.14 -28.50 16.08
C LEU A 277 -5.09 -27.53 15.53
N THR A 278 -3.80 -27.79 15.77
CA THR A 278 -2.71 -26.95 15.23
C THR A 278 -2.73 -26.90 13.70
N GLU A 279 -2.85 -28.05 13.01
CA GLU A 279 -2.96 -28.09 11.55
C GLU A 279 -4.18 -27.31 11.02
N LEU A 280 -5.28 -27.28 11.78
CA LEU A 280 -6.48 -26.57 11.39
C LEU A 280 -6.39 -25.06 11.66
N GLU A 281 -5.74 -24.66 12.75
CA GLU A 281 -5.42 -23.26 13.07
C GLU A 281 -4.51 -22.68 11.98
N GLU A 282 -3.42 -23.38 11.63
CA GLU A 282 -2.53 -22.98 10.53
C GLU A 282 -3.28 -22.84 9.19
N ALA A 283 -4.18 -23.77 8.88
CA ALA A 283 -4.98 -23.70 7.66
C ALA A 283 -6.02 -22.56 7.69
N LEU A 284 -6.55 -22.20 8.86
CA LEU A 284 -7.46 -21.06 9.01
C LEU A 284 -6.71 -19.73 8.86
N ASP A 285 -5.49 -19.64 9.38
CA ASP A 285 -4.62 -18.48 9.23
C ASP A 285 -4.24 -18.28 7.75
N ASP A 286 -3.82 -19.34 7.03
CA ASP A 286 -3.53 -19.28 5.57
C ASP A 286 -4.73 -18.77 4.76
N VAL A 287 -5.93 -19.27 5.06
CA VAL A 287 -7.15 -18.83 4.38
C VAL A 287 -7.49 -17.37 4.74
N SER A 288 -7.24 -16.94 5.97
CA SER A 288 -7.44 -15.55 6.39
C SER A 288 -6.47 -14.59 5.68
N ASP A 289 -5.23 -15.00 5.48
CA ASP A 289 -4.22 -14.23 4.74
C ASP A 289 -4.64 -14.10 3.27
N ARG A 290 -4.97 -15.23 2.61
CA ARG A 290 -5.48 -15.24 1.22
C ARG A 290 -6.73 -14.37 1.03
N LEU A 291 -7.64 -14.37 2.00
CA LEU A 291 -8.85 -13.53 1.98
C LEU A 291 -8.49 -12.03 2.07
N SER A 292 -7.51 -11.70 2.90
CA SER A 292 -7.02 -10.33 3.08
C SER A 292 -6.29 -9.83 1.83
N ASP A 293 -5.40 -10.65 1.26
CA ASP A 293 -4.68 -10.38 0.01
C ASP A 293 -5.64 -10.19 -1.15
N TYR A 294 -6.64 -11.07 -1.29
CA TYR A 294 -7.68 -10.93 -2.31
C TYR A 294 -8.40 -9.58 -2.20
N ARG A 295 -8.89 -9.22 -1.00
CA ARG A 295 -9.63 -7.98 -0.77
C ARG A 295 -8.78 -6.73 -0.99
N PHE A 296 -7.49 -6.80 -0.63
CA PHE A 296 -6.55 -5.71 -0.88
C PHE A 296 -6.29 -5.55 -2.37
N THR A 297 -6.00 -6.64 -3.08
CA THR A 297 -5.54 -6.59 -4.47
C THR A 297 -6.67 -6.29 -5.45
N ILE A 298 -7.87 -6.86 -5.25
CA ILE A 298 -8.92 -6.87 -6.27
C ILE A 298 -9.41 -5.48 -6.71
N PHE A 299 -9.45 -4.49 -5.81
CA PHE A 299 -9.97 -3.14 -6.13
C PHE A 299 -8.92 -2.22 -6.76
N GLN A 300 -7.64 -2.51 -6.58
CA GLN A 300 -6.52 -1.71 -7.08
C GLN A 300 -5.60 -2.50 -7.99
N ILE A 301 -6.10 -3.62 -8.54
CA ILE A 301 -5.35 -4.57 -9.37
C ILE A 301 -4.66 -3.92 -10.57
N ASN A 302 -5.21 -2.82 -11.08
CA ASN A 302 -4.65 -2.08 -12.21
C ASN A 302 -3.49 -1.16 -11.81
N LEU A 303 -3.36 -0.80 -10.53
CA LEU A 303 -2.22 -0.08 -9.98
C LEU A 303 -1.07 -1.00 -9.54
N MET A 304 -1.32 -2.31 -9.51
CA MET A 304 -0.39 -3.32 -9.02
C MET A 304 0.35 -4.02 -10.17
N GLY A 305 1.54 -4.54 -9.86
CA GLY A 305 2.29 -5.40 -10.76
C GLY A 305 1.49 -6.65 -11.12
N LYS A 306 1.73 -7.19 -12.33
CA LYS A 306 1.07 -8.44 -12.75
C LYS A 306 1.37 -9.58 -11.76
N GLN A 307 2.59 -9.64 -11.24
CA GLN A 307 2.97 -10.70 -10.30
C GLN A 307 2.19 -10.60 -8.99
N ASP A 308 2.07 -9.40 -8.40
CA ASP A 308 1.32 -9.18 -7.16
C ASP A 308 -0.15 -9.62 -7.30
N ALA A 309 -0.75 -9.39 -8.48
CA ALA A 309 -2.08 -9.86 -8.80
C ALA A 309 -2.18 -11.40 -8.84
N LEU A 310 -1.20 -12.06 -9.46
CA LEU A 310 -1.15 -13.53 -9.57
C LEU A 310 -0.86 -14.22 -8.22
N ASP A 311 -0.14 -13.55 -7.32
CA ASP A 311 0.15 -14.07 -5.99
C ASP A 311 -1.11 -14.05 -5.09
N SER A 312 -2.06 -13.15 -5.38
CA SER A 312 -3.27 -12.94 -4.56
C SER A 312 -4.50 -13.73 -5.03
N MET A 313 -4.56 -14.19 -6.28
CA MET A 313 -5.74 -14.86 -6.85
C MET A 313 -5.40 -15.78 -8.03
N GLU A 314 -6.32 -16.66 -8.41
CA GLU A 314 -6.14 -17.56 -9.56
C GLU A 314 -5.81 -16.79 -10.84
N GLU A 315 -4.83 -17.26 -11.63
CA GLU A 315 -4.35 -16.61 -12.85
C GLU A 315 -5.47 -16.20 -13.81
N LYS A 316 -6.42 -17.11 -14.08
CA LYS A 316 -7.55 -16.82 -14.96
C LYS A 316 -8.41 -15.67 -14.43
N HIS A 317 -8.60 -15.59 -13.11
CA HIS A 317 -9.37 -14.55 -12.45
C HIS A 317 -8.62 -13.21 -12.44
N ALA A 318 -7.32 -13.25 -12.11
CA ALA A 318 -6.44 -12.08 -12.17
C ALA A 318 -6.43 -11.46 -13.57
N GLU A 319 -6.27 -12.29 -14.61
CA GLU A 319 -6.28 -11.84 -16.00
C GLU A 319 -7.63 -11.26 -16.41
N ALA A 320 -8.74 -11.89 -15.99
CA ALA A 320 -10.07 -11.35 -16.24
C ALA A 320 -10.23 -9.96 -15.61
N MET A 321 -9.77 -9.77 -14.38
CA MET A 321 -9.89 -8.50 -13.66
C MET A 321 -8.99 -7.40 -14.23
N ARG A 322 -7.75 -7.73 -14.60
CA ARG A 322 -6.83 -6.78 -15.26
C ARG A 322 -7.32 -6.35 -16.64
N HIS A 323 -8.04 -7.23 -17.33
CA HIS A 323 -8.66 -6.95 -18.63
C HIS A 323 -10.17 -6.72 -18.51
N PHE A 324 -10.62 -6.13 -17.39
CA PHE A 324 -12.03 -5.81 -17.20
C PHE A 324 -12.50 -4.86 -18.34
N PRO A 325 -13.62 -5.20 -19.02
CA PRO A 325 -14.01 -4.54 -20.25
C PRO A 325 -14.66 -3.18 -19.98
N ILE A 326 -14.09 -2.14 -20.59
CA ILE A 326 -14.63 -0.78 -20.60
C ILE A 326 -14.60 -0.30 -22.04
N ASP A 327 -15.75 0.13 -22.52
CA ASP A 327 -15.94 0.50 -23.93
C ASP A 327 -15.45 1.93 -24.19
N ASP A 328 -15.83 2.87 -23.31
CA ASP A 328 -15.37 4.26 -23.35
C ASP A 328 -14.86 4.69 -21.96
N PRO A 329 -13.53 4.80 -21.75
CA PRO A 329 -12.98 5.24 -20.47
C PRO A 329 -13.24 6.73 -20.18
N TYR A 330 -13.36 7.58 -21.20
CA TYR A 330 -13.63 9.01 -21.04
C TYR A 330 -15.06 9.22 -20.52
N GLU A 331 -16.02 8.46 -21.06
CA GLU A 331 -17.41 8.45 -20.59
C GLU A 331 -17.53 8.07 -19.11
N LEU A 332 -16.83 7.02 -18.69
CA LEU A 332 -16.89 6.58 -17.29
C LEU A 332 -16.23 7.57 -16.33
N CYS A 333 -15.19 8.29 -16.77
CA CYS A 333 -14.60 9.39 -16.02
C CYS A 333 -15.64 10.52 -15.82
N PHE A 334 -16.35 10.92 -16.88
CA PHE A 334 -17.45 11.88 -16.77
C PHE A 334 -18.57 11.38 -15.85
N ALA A 335 -19.01 10.13 -16.05
CA ALA A 335 -20.11 9.53 -15.31
C ALA A 335 -19.85 9.52 -13.80
N LEU A 336 -18.60 9.31 -13.38
CA LEU A 336 -18.21 9.42 -11.97
C LEU A 336 -18.52 10.81 -11.42
N LEU A 337 -18.06 11.87 -12.10
CA LEU A 337 -18.25 13.24 -11.64
C LEU A 337 -19.75 13.59 -11.58
N TYR A 338 -20.51 13.17 -12.59
CA TYR A 338 -21.95 13.38 -12.66
C TYR A 338 -22.72 12.65 -11.54
N LEU A 339 -22.37 11.39 -11.25
CA LEU A 339 -22.98 10.62 -10.17
C LEU A 339 -22.62 11.15 -8.78
N LEU A 340 -21.40 11.65 -8.59
CA LEU A 340 -20.99 12.33 -7.35
C LEU A 340 -21.77 13.61 -7.15
N ASP A 341 -21.96 14.40 -8.21
CA ASP A 341 -22.74 15.62 -8.16
C ASP A 341 -24.21 15.37 -7.80
N ALA A 342 -24.78 14.28 -8.32
CA ALA A 342 -26.13 13.81 -8.00
C ALA A 342 -26.27 13.13 -6.61
N ASP A 343 -25.19 13.03 -5.82
CA ASP A 343 -25.11 12.28 -4.56
C ASP A 343 -25.62 10.83 -4.69
N ASP A 344 -25.32 10.14 -5.79
CA ASP A 344 -25.77 8.78 -6.06
C ASP A 344 -25.11 7.75 -5.12
N ASP A 345 -25.88 6.79 -4.61
CA ASP A 345 -25.38 5.78 -3.67
C ASP A 345 -24.30 4.86 -4.25
N PHE A 346 -24.27 4.64 -5.56
CA PHE A 346 -23.28 3.77 -6.20
C PHE A 346 -21.84 4.29 -6.03
N VAL A 347 -21.64 5.60 -6.16
CA VAL A 347 -20.30 6.21 -5.99
C VAL A 347 -19.85 6.21 -4.53
N TRP A 348 -20.80 6.19 -3.59
CA TRP A 348 -20.52 6.09 -2.15
C TRP A 348 -20.37 4.67 -1.61
N ALA A 349 -20.73 3.65 -2.40
CA ALA A 349 -20.48 2.26 -2.02
C ALA A 349 -18.99 1.88 -2.12
N TYR A 350 -18.18 2.69 -2.83
CA TYR A 350 -16.74 2.46 -3.05
C TYR A 350 -16.52 1.05 -3.61
N SER A 351 -15.33 0.49 -3.45
CA SER A 351 -15.00 -0.90 -3.74
C SER A 351 -15.18 -1.27 -5.21
N PHE A 352 -16.33 -1.81 -5.58
CA PHE A 352 -16.68 -2.12 -6.97
C PHE A 352 -16.67 -0.85 -7.84
N MET A 353 -17.10 0.29 -7.29
CA MET A 353 -17.07 1.54 -8.04
C MET A 353 -15.65 2.06 -8.24
N THR A 354 -14.83 2.11 -7.17
CA THR A 354 -13.45 2.56 -7.28
C THR A 354 -12.62 1.64 -8.17
N GLY A 355 -12.89 0.33 -8.15
CA GLY A 355 -12.27 -0.62 -9.08
C GLY A 355 -12.63 -0.34 -10.55
N ALA A 356 -13.93 -0.16 -10.85
CA ALA A 356 -14.38 0.13 -12.21
C ALA A 356 -13.83 1.46 -12.75
N VAL A 357 -13.86 2.53 -11.92
CA VAL A 357 -13.27 3.83 -12.27
C VAL A 357 -11.76 3.73 -12.43
N CYS A 358 -11.06 3.03 -11.52
CA CYS A 358 -9.61 2.84 -11.62
C CYS A 358 -9.27 2.15 -12.94
N ARG A 359 -10.02 1.12 -13.33
CA ARG A 359 -9.84 0.46 -14.63
C ARG A 359 -10.06 1.43 -15.80
N ALA A 360 -11.08 2.29 -15.75
CA ALA A 360 -11.32 3.29 -16.79
C ALA A 360 -10.14 4.26 -16.90
N ALA A 361 -9.69 4.78 -15.76
CA ALA A 361 -8.56 5.70 -15.68
C ALA A 361 -7.26 5.06 -16.21
N CYS A 362 -6.98 3.79 -15.88
CA CYS A 362 -5.82 3.05 -16.41
C CYS A 362 -5.87 2.79 -17.92
N MET A 363 -7.00 3.05 -18.59
CA MET A 363 -7.13 2.94 -20.03
C MET A 363 -6.92 4.28 -20.75
N LEU A 364 -6.79 5.39 -20.00
CA LEU A 364 -6.49 6.70 -20.55
C LEU A 364 -5.03 6.74 -21.06
N PRO A 365 -4.75 7.48 -22.15
CA PRO A 365 -3.42 7.48 -22.79
C PRO A 365 -2.25 7.88 -21.88
N TRP A 366 -2.50 8.76 -20.92
CA TRP A 366 -1.49 9.33 -20.01
C TRP A 366 -1.34 8.57 -18.69
N SER A 367 -2.09 7.49 -18.47
CA SER A 367 -2.18 6.81 -17.16
C SER A 367 -0.96 5.98 -16.74
N ALA A 368 -0.06 5.62 -17.66
CA ALA A 368 1.05 4.71 -17.40
C ALA A 368 2.39 5.42 -17.24
N GLU A 369 2.89 6.00 -18.32
CA GLU A 369 4.14 6.76 -18.35
C GLU A 369 3.82 8.06 -19.08
N PRO A 370 3.81 9.21 -18.37
CA PRO A 370 3.47 10.48 -19.00
C PRO A 370 4.50 10.76 -20.08
N TYR A 371 4.01 11.24 -21.22
CA TYR A 371 4.89 11.67 -22.30
C TYR A 371 5.67 12.91 -21.84
N ASP A 372 6.98 12.87 -22.04
CA ASP A 372 7.87 14.00 -21.81
C ASP A 372 8.64 14.29 -23.10
N GLU A 373 8.37 15.45 -23.69
CA GLU A 373 8.98 15.86 -24.95
C GLU A 373 10.51 15.97 -24.85
N ALA A 374 11.04 16.40 -23.70
CA ALA A 374 12.48 16.58 -23.51
C ALA A 374 13.27 15.25 -23.58
N TYR A 375 12.59 14.12 -23.38
CA TYR A 375 13.18 12.78 -23.32
C TYR A 375 12.59 11.79 -24.32
N ASP A 376 11.90 12.27 -25.36
CA ASP A 376 11.22 11.37 -26.30
C ASP A 376 12.18 10.57 -27.20
N GLY A 377 13.43 11.04 -27.37
CA GLY A 377 14.49 10.38 -28.14
C GLY A 377 14.25 10.34 -29.65
N PHE A 378 13.17 10.95 -30.15
CA PHE A 378 12.83 11.04 -31.57
C PHE A 378 13.01 12.46 -32.09
N TRP A 379 12.65 13.45 -31.27
CA TRP A 379 12.76 14.86 -31.58
C TRP A 379 13.89 15.55 -30.84
N PHE A 380 14.19 15.07 -29.64
CA PHE A 380 15.24 15.59 -28.81
C PHE A 380 16.18 14.48 -28.33
N ASP A 381 17.48 14.77 -28.32
CA ASP A 381 18.51 13.99 -27.64
C ASP A 381 19.24 14.91 -26.65
N GLU A 382 19.08 14.67 -25.35
CA GLU A 382 19.58 15.56 -24.28
C GLU A 382 19.27 17.05 -24.53
N ASP A 383 17.98 17.39 -24.74
CA ASP A 383 17.46 18.72 -25.09
C ASP A 383 17.90 19.28 -26.47
N ALA A 384 18.70 18.54 -27.25
CA ALA A 384 19.13 18.97 -28.58
C ALA A 384 18.16 18.50 -29.67
N TRP A 385 17.64 19.46 -30.45
CA TRP A 385 16.76 19.17 -31.58
C TRP A 385 17.45 18.27 -32.62
N ILE A 386 16.79 17.17 -32.96
CA ILE A 386 17.24 16.23 -33.99
C ILE A 386 16.75 16.73 -35.36
N PRO A 387 17.63 17.01 -36.34
CA PRO A 387 17.21 17.44 -37.67
C PRO A 387 16.30 16.42 -38.37
N PRO A 388 15.32 16.85 -39.18
CA PRO A 388 14.47 15.93 -39.92
C PRO A 388 15.27 15.12 -40.94
N HIS A 389 14.83 13.89 -41.20
CA HIS A 389 15.37 13.06 -42.25
C HIS A 389 14.96 13.57 -43.65
N PRO A 390 15.73 13.21 -44.70
CA PRO A 390 15.34 13.48 -46.07
C PRO A 390 13.97 12.91 -46.41
N LEU A 391 13.29 13.57 -47.34
CA LEU A 391 12.01 13.14 -47.86
C LEU A 391 12.11 11.72 -48.45
N ASP A 392 11.24 10.84 -47.99
CA ASP A 392 11.15 9.47 -48.49
C ASP A 392 10.48 9.46 -49.87
N SER A 393 11.26 9.10 -50.90
CA SER A 393 10.80 9.11 -52.29
C SER A 393 9.61 8.19 -52.53
N ALA A 394 9.48 7.10 -51.76
CA ALA A 394 8.43 6.11 -51.96
C ALA A 394 7.01 6.68 -51.83
N TRP A 395 6.83 7.75 -51.04
CA TRP A 395 5.55 8.44 -50.89
C TRP A 395 5.17 9.30 -52.09
N TYR A 396 6.15 9.69 -52.91
CA TYR A 396 6.00 10.64 -54.00
C TYR A 396 6.20 10.00 -55.39
N GLU A 397 6.67 8.76 -55.45
CA GLU A 397 6.72 7.97 -56.68
C GLU A 397 5.31 7.66 -57.19
N GLN A 398 5.08 7.91 -58.49
CA GLN A 398 3.79 7.71 -59.16
C GLN A 398 3.61 6.23 -59.57
N ASN A 399 3.42 5.37 -58.56
CA ASN A 399 3.30 3.93 -58.73
C ASN A 399 1.84 3.42 -58.65
N TYR A 400 0.86 4.31 -58.48
CA TYR A 400 -0.53 3.97 -58.22
C TYR A 400 -1.46 4.58 -59.26
N ILE A 401 -2.65 4.01 -59.38
CA ILE A 401 -3.66 4.47 -60.34
C ILE A 401 -4.55 5.52 -59.68
N GLY A 402 -4.65 6.70 -60.30
CA GLY A 402 -5.57 7.76 -59.89
C GLY A 402 -7.00 7.53 -60.40
N ASP A 403 -7.93 8.38 -59.96
CA ASP A 403 -9.30 8.35 -60.45
C ASP A 403 -9.38 8.71 -61.94
N GLU A 404 -10.34 8.11 -62.65
CA GLU A 404 -10.64 8.45 -64.05
C GLU A 404 -11.13 9.90 -64.13
N ASP A 405 -10.46 10.70 -64.96
CA ASP A 405 -10.92 12.04 -65.27
C ASP A 405 -12.19 11.93 -66.14
N LEU A 406 -13.34 12.28 -65.57
CA LEU A 406 -14.67 12.07 -66.20
C LEU A 406 -14.86 12.83 -67.53
N GLU A 407 -14.01 13.82 -67.81
CA GLU A 407 -14.06 14.63 -69.04
C GLU A 407 -13.21 14.05 -70.18
N ASP A 408 -12.08 13.38 -69.87
CA ASP A 408 -11.07 13.00 -70.87
C ASP A 408 -10.81 11.49 -70.96
N ASP A 409 -11.46 10.64 -70.13
CA ASP A 409 -11.19 9.19 -70.03
C ASP A 409 -9.68 8.87 -69.79
N ILE A 410 -8.95 9.79 -69.14
CA ILE A 410 -7.53 9.64 -68.84
C ILE A 410 -7.37 9.15 -67.40
N VAL A 411 -6.65 8.04 -67.25
CA VAL A 411 -6.18 7.54 -65.96
C VAL A 411 -4.73 7.98 -65.77
N SER A 412 -4.47 8.83 -64.78
CA SER A 412 -3.11 9.27 -64.45
C SER A 412 -2.47 8.38 -63.39
N ASP A 413 -1.17 8.11 -63.53
CA ASP A 413 -0.37 7.54 -62.45
C ASP A 413 -0.19 8.59 -61.34
N VAL A 414 -0.45 8.19 -60.09
CA VAL A 414 -0.40 9.03 -58.90
C VAL A 414 0.47 8.40 -57.81
N SER A 415 0.94 9.24 -56.89
CA SER A 415 1.67 8.82 -55.69
C SER A 415 0.76 8.63 -54.48
N LEU A 416 1.28 8.00 -53.42
CA LEU A 416 0.55 7.90 -52.15
C LEU A 416 0.21 9.27 -51.56
N ALA A 417 1.12 10.23 -51.67
CA ALA A 417 0.89 11.59 -51.20
C ALA A 417 -0.26 12.27 -51.97
N GLN A 418 -0.36 12.04 -53.28
CA GLN A 418 -1.46 12.55 -54.09
C GLN A 418 -2.80 11.91 -53.70
N LEU A 419 -2.83 10.60 -53.46
CA LEU A 419 -4.05 9.90 -53.01
C LEU A 419 -4.54 10.42 -51.64
N VAL A 420 -3.63 10.65 -50.69
CA VAL A 420 -3.98 11.23 -49.38
C VAL A 420 -4.56 12.63 -49.56
N TYR A 421 -3.91 13.47 -50.37
CA TYR A 421 -4.39 14.83 -50.63
C TYR A 421 -5.75 14.85 -51.32
N GLN A 422 -5.96 14.04 -52.35
CA GLN A 422 -7.24 13.94 -53.06
C GLN A 422 -8.38 13.52 -52.12
N SER A 423 -8.09 12.62 -51.17
CA SER A 423 -9.10 12.08 -50.26
C SER A 423 -9.41 12.99 -49.06
N THR A 424 -8.43 13.78 -48.61
CA THR A 424 -8.51 14.48 -47.31
C THR A 424 -8.22 15.98 -47.37
N GLY A 425 -7.63 16.47 -48.45
CA GLY A 425 -7.04 17.81 -48.56
C GLY A 425 -5.77 18.02 -47.75
N ALA A 426 -5.34 17.02 -46.96
CA ALA A 426 -4.16 17.13 -46.11
C ALA A 426 -2.86 16.89 -46.90
N LEU A 427 -1.82 17.66 -46.58
CA LEU A 427 -0.47 17.41 -47.06
C LEU A 427 0.25 16.50 -46.07
N LEU A 428 0.83 15.40 -46.56
CA LEU A 428 1.65 14.53 -45.71
C LEU A 428 2.86 15.29 -45.13
N PRO A 429 3.32 14.93 -43.92
CA PRO A 429 4.60 15.39 -43.41
C PRO A 429 5.75 15.07 -44.36
N ARG A 430 6.83 15.86 -44.26
CA ARG A 430 7.97 15.75 -45.18
C ARG A 430 8.95 14.69 -44.70
N ASP A 431 9.07 14.52 -43.38
CA ASP A 431 9.75 13.39 -42.76
C ASP A 431 8.70 12.34 -42.36
N MET A 432 8.73 11.21 -43.04
CA MET A 432 7.87 10.05 -42.78
C MET A 432 8.69 8.86 -42.26
N GLN A 433 9.92 9.09 -41.80
CA GLN A 433 10.86 8.04 -41.34
C GLN A 433 11.32 8.24 -39.89
N ARG A 434 10.97 9.38 -39.25
CA ARG A 434 11.32 9.74 -37.88
C ARG A 434 11.17 8.59 -36.87
N PHE A 435 10.04 7.88 -36.93
CA PHE A 435 9.71 6.80 -35.99
C PHE A 435 10.10 5.38 -36.48
N ASP A 436 10.80 5.23 -37.61
CA ASP A 436 11.12 3.90 -38.19
C ASP A 436 12.00 3.05 -37.27
N SER A 437 12.91 3.69 -36.52
CA SER A 437 13.74 3.03 -35.50
C SER A 437 12.89 2.41 -34.37
N GLY A 438 11.69 2.96 -34.14
CA GLY A 438 10.70 2.52 -33.16
C GLY A 438 10.09 1.15 -33.46
N VAL A 439 10.14 0.66 -34.70
CA VAL A 439 9.56 -0.64 -35.08
C VAL A 439 10.13 -1.78 -34.24
N LYS A 440 11.46 -1.76 -33.95
CA LYS A 440 12.08 -2.79 -33.11
C LYS A 440 11.60 -2.73 -31.66
N TRP A 441 11.36 -1.53 -31.14
CA TRP A 441 10.82 -1.33 -29.80
C TRP A 441 9.35 -1.80 -29.72
N LEU A 442 8.51 -1.42 -30.68
CA LEU A 442 7.11 -1.86 -30.76
C LEU A 442 6.97 -3.38 -30.88
N ARG A 443 7.83 -4.03 -31.67
CA ARG A 443 7.86 -5.49 -31.79
C ARG A 443 8.22 -6.18 -30.47
N ARG A 444 9.13 -5.59 -29.68
CA ARG A 444 9.44 -6.09 -28.32
C ARG A 444 8.25 -5.97 -27.37
N LYS A 445 7.32 -5.05 -27.63
CA LYS A 445 6.05 -4.89 -26.90
C LYS A 445 4.94 -5.84 -27.39
N GLY A 446 5.23 -6.72 -28.37
CA GLY A 446 4.31 -7.76 -28.84
C GLY A 446 3.55 -7.42 -30.13
N LEU A 447 3.79 -6.27 -30.75
CA LEU A 447 3.13 -5.90 -32.01
C LEU A 447 3.65 -6.74 -33.19
N LYS A 448 2.74 -7.16 -34.08
CA LYS A 448 3.11 -7.78 -35.37
C LYS A 448 3.84 -6.76 -36.25
N PRO A 449 4.69 -7.18 -37.19
CA PRO A 449 5.44 -6.26 -38.06
C PRO A 449 4.56 -5.23 -38.77
N SER A 450 3.42 -5.64 -39.34
CA SER A 450 2.49 -4.72 -40.01
C SER A 450 1.83 -3.72 -39.05
N GLN A 451 1.52 -4.13 -37.82
CA GLN A 451 0.96 -3.25 -36.79
C GLN A 451 2.00 -2.23 -36.32
N ALA A 452 3.26 -2.66 -36.14
CA ALA A 452 4.35 -1.77 -35.76
C ALA A 452 4.62 -0.73 -36.86
N SER A 453 4.68 -1.13 -38.13
CA SER A 453 4.84 -0.19 -39.24
C SER A 453 3.69 0.79 -39.37
N MET A 454 2.45 0.32 -39.24
CA MET A 454 1.27 1.19 -39.24
C MET A 454 1.31 2.20 -38.08
N LEU A 455 1.67 1.76 -36.87
CA LEU A 455 1.79 2.65 -35.73
C LEU A 455 2.91 3.70 -35.91
N CYS A 456 4.07 3.31 -36.45
CA CYS A 456 5.12 4.27 -36.79
C CYS A 456 4.64 5.31 -37.81
N ALA A 457 3.89 4.90 -38.84
CA ALA A 457 3.32 5.85 -39.81
C ALA A 457 2.33 6.83 -39.15
N VAL A 458 1.48 6.34 -38.24
CA VAL A 458 0.57 7.19 -37.45
C VAL A 458 1.37 8.14 -36.55
N MET A 459 2.41 7.66 -35.88
CA MET A 459 3.29 8.48 -35.03
C MET A 459 4.01 9.56 -35.84
N ASN A 460 4.48 9.26 -37.06
CA ASN A 460 5.05 10.27 -37.96
C ASN A 460 4.02 11.36 -38.25
N ILE A 461 2.80 10.99 -38.63
CA ILE A 461 1.73 11.95 -38.95
C ILE A 461 1.37 12.81 -37.73
N LEU A 462 1.05 12.18 -36.60
CA LEU A 462 0.61 12.89 -35.39
C LEU A 462 1.74 13.68 -34.75
N GLY A 463 2.96 13.14 -34.70
CA GLY A 463 4.12 13.79 -34.09
C GLY A 463 4.63 15.00 -34.89
N GLU A 464 4.53 14.96 -36.23
CA GLU A 464 4.80 16.12 -37.09
C GLU A 464 3.67 17.15 -37.00
N ALA A 465 2.40 16.69 -37.00
CA ALA A 465 1.24 17.57 -36.86
C ALA A 465 1.22 18.30 -35.50
N SER A 466 1.62 17.62 -34.42
CA SER A 466 1.67 18.21 -33.08
C SER A 466 2.72 19.32 -32.95
N ARG A 467 3.75 19.31 -33.79
CA ARG A 467 4.86 20.28 -33.78
C ARG A 467 4.76 21.32 -34.89
N GLN A 468 3.59 21.45 -35.50
CA GLN A 468 3.37 22.47 -36.51
C GLN A 468 3.60 23.86 -35.90
N GLN A 469 4.65 24.54 -36.36
CA GLN A 469 4.91 25.92 -35.94
C GLN A 469 3.78 26.83 -36.43
N LYS A 470 3.09 27.46 -35.47
CA LYS A 470 2.17 28.56 -35.75
C LYS A 470 2.99 29.83 -35.90
N TYR A 471 3.05 30.39 -37.11
CA TYR A 471 3.60 31.73 -37.30
C TYR A 471 2.52 32.77 -36.98
N LEU A 472 2.83 33.70 -36.10
CA LEU A 472 2.05 34.90 -35.88
C LEU A 472 2.12 35.80 -37.12
N PRO A 473 1.14 36.71 -37.33
CA PRO A 473 1.09 37.58 -38.50
C PRO A 473 2.31 38.50 -38.69
N ASP A 474 3.10 38.70 -37.63
CA ASP A 474 4.34 39.47 -37.62
C ASP A 474 5.59 38.63 -37.98
N GLY A 475 5.40 37.35 -38.31
CA GLY A 475 6.48 36.42 -38.65
C GLY A 475 7.20 35.82 -37.44
N THR A 476 6.77 36.14 -36.22
CA THR A 476 7.27 35.48 -35.01
C THR A 476 6.59 34.13 -34.86
N THR A 477 7.30 33.11 -34.40
CA THR A 477 6.65 31.86 -34.01
C THR A 477 5.81 32.12 -32.76
N ALA A 478 4.66 31.46 -32.63
CA ALA A 478 3.85 31.46 -31.41
C ALA A 478 4.56 30.64 -30.32
N GLU A 479 5.71 31.15 -29.93
CA GLU A 479 6.55 30.87 -28.78
C GLU A 479 7.73 31.84 -28.98
N THR A 480 7.82 32.82 -28.06
CA THR A 480 8.72 33.98 -28.02
C THR A 480 8.19 35.28 -28.63
N SER A 481 7.73 36.18 -27.74
CA SER A 481 7.96 37.60 -27.95
C SER A 481 9.47 37.80 -28.18
N PRO A 482 9.90 38.42 -29.29
CA PRO A 482 11.30 38.76 -29.46
C PRO A 482 11.66 39.79 -28.39
N ILE A 483 12.48 39.37 -27.44
CA ILE A 483 13.15 40.29 -26.55
C ILE A 483 14.02 41.19 -27.45
N GLU A 484 13.80 42.51 -27.39
CA GLU A 484 14.60 43.49 -28.15
C GLU A 484 16.10 43.17 -28.04
N PRO A 485 16.93 43.35 -29.08
CA PRO A 485 18.34 42.94 -29.06
C PRO A 485 19.14 43.47 -27.86
N ALA A 486 18.77 44.64 -27.32
CA ALA A 486 19.34 45.16 -26.07
C ALA A 486 18.91 44.36 -24.82
N ALA A 487 17.64 43.96 -24.74
CA ALA A 487 17.14 43.11 -23.69
C ALA A 487 17.56 41.64 -23.87
N ALA A 488 17.89 41.18 -25.08
CA ALA A 488 18.43 39.85 -25.35
C ALA A 488 19.90 39.74 -24.92
N GLU A 489 20.68 40.81 -25.08
CA GLU A 489 22.06 40.90 -24.56
C GLU A 489 22.05 40.97 -23.03
N GLN A 490 21.13 41.75 -22.45
CA GLN A 490 20.92 41.85 -21.00
C GLN A 490 20.37 40.55 -20.39
N ALA A 491 19.43 39.89 -21.07
CA ALA A 491 18.89 38.58 -20.67
C ALA A 491 19.89 37.45 -20.92
N ALA A 492 20.82 37.58 -21.87
CA ALA A 492 21.93 36.63 -22.05
C ALA A 492 22.98 36.78 -20.95
N GLU A 493 23.27 38.02 -20.52
CA GLU A 493 24.11 38.27 -19.34
C GLU A 493 23.43 37.81 -18.05
N GLU A 494 22.14 38.10 -17.86
CA GLU A 494 21.36 37.58 -16.73
C GLU A 494 21.23 36.05 -16.78
N ASN A 495 20.99 35.43 -17.93
CA ASN A 495 20.98 33.96 -18.04
C ASN A 495 22.36 33.35 -17.81
N ALA A 496 23.44 33.98 -18.28
CA ALA A 496 24.79 33.52 -17.99
C ALA A 496 25.10 33.65 -16.50
N GLN A 497 24.61 34.71 -15.84
CA GLN A 497 24.74 34.92 -14.40
C GLN A 497 23.89 33.93 -13.61
N LEU A 498 22.62 33.73 -13.97
CA LEU A 498 21.71 32.75 -13.38
C LEU A 498 22.24 31.33 -13.59
N LYS A 499 22.78 30.96 -14.76
CA LYS A 499 23.42 29.66 -14.98
C LYS A 499 24.65 29.47 -14.10
N ARG A 500 25.44 30.52 -13.86
CA ARG A 500 26.56 30.46 -12.91
C ARG A 500 26.07 30.30 -11.48
N GLU A 501 25.05 31.05 -11.07
CA GLU A 501 24.44 30.94 -9.74
C GLU A 501 23.80 29.57 -9.51
N LEU A 502 23.10 29.03 -10.50
CA LEU A 502 22.49 27.69 -10.46
C LEU A 502 23.56 26.60 -10.39
N THR A 503 24.68 26.76 -11.09
CA THR A 503 25.84 25.87 -10.96
C THR A 503 26.47 25.97 -9.56
N GLN A 504 26.56 27.18 -9.00
CA GLN A 504 27.07 27.43 -7.65
C GLN A 504 26.15 26.85 -6.58
N LEU A 505 24.84 27.01 -6.71
CA LEU A 505 23.80 26.45 -5.86
C LEU A 505 23.77 24.93 -5.95
N LYS A 506 23.87 24.34 -7.15
CA LYS A 506 24.02 22.88 -7.32
C LYS A 506 25.28 22.36 -6.64
N ALA A 507 26.39 23.07 -6.74
CA ALA A 507 27.64 22.70 -6.05
C ALA A 507 27.51 22.82 -4.53
N GLN A 508 26.86 23.88 -4.03
CA GLN A 508 26.56 24.06 -2.61
C GLN A 508 25.62 22.98 -2.08
N MET A 509 24.56 22.66 -2.82
CA MET A 509 23.60 21.60 -2.45
C MET A 509 24.27 20.23 -2.44
N LYS A 510 25.16 19.94 -3.40
CA LYS A 510 25.96 18.71 -3.40
C LYS A 510 26.89 18.64 -2.18
N LYS A 511 27.46 19.77 -1.77
CA LYS A 511 28.28 19.85 -0.56
C LYS A 511 27.43 19.67 0.71
N ILE A 512 26.30 20.36 0.81
CA ILE A 512 25.36 20.23 1.94
C ILE A 512 24.83 18.80 2.05
N ASN A 513 24.46 18.16 0.92
CA ASN A 513 24.03 16.76 0.93
C ASN A 513 25.15 15.80 1.35
N HIS A 514 26.39 16.07 0.95
CA HIS A 514 27.54 15.28 1.40
C HIS A 514 27.76 15.45 2.91
N ASP A 515 27.71 16.68 3.41
CA ASP A 515 27.87 17.00 4.82
C ASP A 515 26.72 16.41 5.67
N LEU A 516 25.47 16.53 5.21
CA LEU A 516 24.29 15.91 5.81
C LEU A 516 24.36 14.37 5.78
N SER A 517 24.89 13.77 4.71
CA SER A 517 25.06 12.32 4.63
C SER A 517 26.12 11.85 5.63
N GLN A 518 27.21 12.61 5.81
CA GLN A 518 28.20 12.32 6.85
C GLN A 518 27.61 12.50 8.26
N GLU A 519 26.84 13.56 8.48
CA GLU A 519 26.19 13.83 9.76
C GLU A 519 25.15 12.76 10.10
N ASN A 520 24.34 12.33 9.13
CA ASN A 520 23.39 11.23 9.29
C ASN A 520 24.10 9.91 9.61
N ALA A 521 25.24 9.60 8.97
CA ALA A 521 26.02 8.42 9.30
C ALA A 521 26.55 8.47 10.75
N ILE A 522 27.00 9.65 11.21
CA ILE A 522 27.44 9.87 12.60
C ILE A 522 26.26 9.75 13.58
N LEU A 523 25.10 10.29 13.24
CA LEU A 523 23.89 10.22 14.07
C LEU A 523 23.37 8.79 14.17
N GLN A 524 23.38 8.03 13.07
CA GLN A 524 23.02 6.61 13.07
C GLN A 524 23.96 5.77 13.94
N ASP A 525 25.28 6.03 13.88
CA ASP A 525 26.25 5.36 14.76
C ASP A 525 26.03 5.72 16.24
N LYS A 526 25.75 7.00 16.55
CA LYS A 526 25.40 7.43 17.92
C LYS A 526 24.11 6.77 18.42
N LEU A 527 23.10 6.66 17.55
CA LEU A 527 21.80 6.06 17.89
C LEU A 527 21.95 4.56 18.13
N SER A 528 22.68 3.84 17.28
CA SER A 528 23.03 2.42 17.47
C SER A 528 23.76 2.17 18.80
N LYS A 529 24.70 3.05 19.16
CA LYS A 529 25.42 2.98 20.45
C LYS A 529 24.50 3.24 21.64
N ALA A 530 23.59 4.21 21.53
CA ALA A 530 22.60 4.53 22.57
C ALA A 530 21.58 3.40 22.77
N GLU A 531 21.12 2.77 21.69
CA GLU A 531 20.22 1.61 21.73
C GLU A 531 20.87 0.42 22.43
N LYS A 532 22.13 0.10 22.10
CA LYS A 532 22.89 -0.97 22.77
C LYS A 532 23.07 -0.70 24.26
N ALA A 533 23.33 0.57 24.63
CA ALA A 533 23.44 0.96 26.04
C ALA A 533 22.09 0.85 26.77
N SER A 534 20.99 1.26 26.12
CA SER A 534 19.63 1.15 26.65
C SER A 534 19.21 -0.31 26.85
N ALA A 535 19.48 -1.18 25.87
CA ALA A 535 19.20 -2.61 25.97
C ALA A 535 19.98 -3.27 27.13
N ALA A 536 21.25 -2.88 27.34
CA ALA A 536 22.04 -3.35 28.47
C ALA A 536 21.45 -2.90 29.82
N MET A 537 20.98 -1.64 29.92
CA MET A 537 20.31 -1.13 31.13
C MET A 537 18.96 -1.81 31.37
N ALA A 538 18.19 -2.11 30.33
CA ALA A 538 16.92 -2.82 30.43
C ALA A 538 17.10 -4.26 30.95
N GLN A 539 18.16 -4.94 30.50
CA GLN A 539 18.52 -6.26 31.02
C GLN A 539 18.96 -6.17 32.49
N GLU A 540 19.79 -5.19 32.86
CA GLU A 540 20.21 -4.98 34.25
C GLU A 540 19.00 -4.71 35.18
N LEU A 541 18.04 -3.90 34.73
CA LEU A 541 16.78 -3.66 35.44
C LEU A 541 15.93 -4.94 35.60
N THR A 542 15.94 -5.81 34.60
CA THR A 542 15.21 -7.08 34.65
C THR A 542 15.81 -8.02 35.69
N ASP A 543 17.14 -8.16 35.69
CA ASP A 543 17.86 -8.99 36.67
C ASP A 543 17.65 -8.48 38.11
N LEU A 544 17.70 -7.16 38.32
CA LEU A 544 17.46 -6.53 39.63
C LEU A 544 15.99 -6.65 40.08
N ARG A 545 15.01 -6.53 39.17
CA ARG A 545 13.58 -6.75 39.50
C ARG A 545 13.32 -8.17 39.94
N GLU A 546 13.94 -9.15 39.31
CA GLU A 546 13.82 -10.56 39.67
C GLU A 546 14.41 -10.84 41.07
N ILE A 547 15.51 -10.18 41.42
CA ILE A 547 16.09 -10.24 42.77
C ILE A 547 15.13 -9.66 43.81
N VAL A 548 14.57 -8.47 43.57
CA VAL A 548 13.61 -7.84 44.51
C VAL A 548 12.37 -8.73 44.67
N PHE A 549 11.88 -9.31 43.58
CA PHE A 549 10.76 -10.26 43.61
C PHE A 549 11.07 -11.50 44.46
N ASN A 550 12.28 -12.06 44.32
CA ASN A 550 12.73 -13.20 45.14
C ASN A 550 12.93 -12.83 46.62
N GLN A 551 13.33 -11.60 46.94
CA GLN A 551 13.45 -11.12 48.33
C GLN A 551 12.10 -10.82 48.99
N GLN A 552 11.10 -10.35 48.23
CA GLN A 552 9.75 -10.05 48.73
C GLN A 552 8.94 -11.32 49.02
N ARG A 553 9.25 -12.43 48.32
CA ARG A 553 8.83 -13.78 48.72
C ARG A 553 9.63 -14.20 49.97
N SER A 554 9.15 -13.83 51.15
CA SER A 554 9.62 -14.42 52.41
C SER A 554 9.27 -15.92 52.44
N VAL A 555 10.13 -16.76 51.89
CA VAL A 555 9.98 -18.22 51.92
C VAL A 555 10.81 -18.79 53.08
N PRO A 556 10.26 -19.73 53.89
CA PRO A 556 10.99 -20.46 54.93
C PRO A 556 12.24 -21.14 54.37
N GLN A 557 13.26 -21.35 55.21
CA GLN A 557 14.50 -22.09 54.91
C GLN A 557 14.38 -23.03 53.69
N GLU A 558 15.11 -22.71 52.61
CA GLU A 558 15.19 -23.56 51.43
C GLU A 558 15.63 -24.97 51.85
N LYS A 559 14.75 -25.96 51.68
CA LYS A 559 15.15 -27.38 51.78
C LYS A 559 16.21 -27.65 50.71
N GLU A 560 17.29 -28.31 51.10
CA GLU A 560 18.36 -28.76 50.20
C GLU A 560 17.78 -29.71 49.13
N GLU A 561 17.42 -29.17 47.97
CA GLU A 561 17.26 -29.97 46.75
C GLU A 561 18.65 -30.40 46.26
N PRO A 562 18.82 -31.64 45.77
CA PRO A 562 20.09 -32.09 45.23
C PRO A 562 20.46 -31.25 44.01
N ALA A 563 21.74 -30.90 43.90
CA ALA A 563 22.27 -30.10 42.79
C ALA A 563 21.92 -30.74 41.44
N LYS A 564 21.40 -29.94 40.50
CA LYS A 564 21.04 -30.36 39.14
C LYS A 564 22.27 -30.61 38.26
N ILE A 565 23.45 -30.17 38.71
CA ILE A 565 24.72 -30.21 37.98
C ILE A 565 25.80 -30.83 38.88
N ALA A 566 26.73 -31.58 38.30
CA ALA A 566 27.87 -32.17 39.02
C ALA A 566 28.95 -31.11 39.33
N PHE A 567 29.41 -31.07 40.58
CA PHE A 567 30.47 -30.16 41.04
C PHE A 567 31.77 -30.93 41.33
N PRO A 568 32.96 -30.35 41.09
CA PRO A 568 33.20 -28.97 40.63
C PRO A 568 32.92 -28.73 39.12
N TYR A 569 32.30 -27.60 38.78
CA TYR A 569 32.07 -27.15 37.41
C TYR A 569 33.19 -26.20 36.96
N ARG A 570 33.75 -26.43 35.76
CA ARG A 570 34.85 -25.63 35.22
C ARG A 570 34.36 -24.64 34.17
N THR A 571 34.79 -23.38 34.28
CA THR A 571 34.37 -22.28 33.40
C THR A 571 35.41 -22.01 32.32
N ASP A 572 34.98 -21.79 31.08
CA ASP A 572 35.89 -21.47 29.97
C ASP A 572 36.20 -19.96 29.88
N ARG A 573 35.29 -19.13 30.41
CA ARG A 573 35.43 -17.67 30.45
C ARG A 573 36.13 -17.19 31.71
N ARG A 574 36.72 -16.00 31.65
CA ARG A 574 37.31 -15.32 32.81
C ARG A 574 36.21 -14.70 33.67
N VAL A 575 35.64 -15.52 34.56
CA VAL A 575 34.58 -15.13 35.49
C VAL A 575 35.18 -14.55 36.77
N ILE A 576 34.68 -13.37 37.16
CA ILE A 576 35.06 -12.73 38.42
C ILE A 576 33.82 -12.50 39.26
N ALA A 577 33.86 -12.87 40.54
CA ALA A 577 32.74 -12.70 41.46
C ALA A 577 33.13 -11.79 42.63
N PHE A 578 32.22 -10.89 43.01
CA PHE A 578 32.36 -9.99 44.15
C PHE A 578 31.27 -10.25 45.18
N GLY A 579 31.66 -10.25 46.46
CA GLY A 579 30.77 -10.50 47.58
C GLY A 579 30.70 -11.96 48.01
N GLY A 580 29.95 -12.20 49.08
CA GLY A 580 29.96 -13.48 49.80
C GLY A 580 30.39 -13.32 51.25
N HIS A 581 29.63 -13.86 52.20
CA HIS A 581 30.16 -14.10 53.55
C HIS A 581 31.13 -15.30 53.54
N ASP A 582 32.05 -15.37 54.50
CA ASP A 582 33.15 -16.37 54.54
C ASP A 582 32.70 -17.83 54.50
N SER A 583 31.50 -18.14 55.01
CA SER A 583 30.91 -19.49 54.92
C SER A 583 30.50 -19.83 53.49
N TRP A 584 29.81 -18.90 52.81
CA TRP A 584 29.37 -19.03 51.42
C TRP A 584 30.58 -19.12 50.47
N LEU A 585 31.60 -18.27 50.68
CA LEU A 585 32.82 -18.27 49.86
C LEU A 585 33.57 -19.60 49.95
N ARG A 586 33.67 -20.20 51.13
CA ARG A 586 34.32 -21.52 51.31
C ARG A 586 33.61 -22.61 50.52
N GLU A 587 32.29 -22.56 50.48
CA GLU A 587 31.47 -23.56 49.81
C GLU A 587 31.45 -23.37 48.28
N ILE A 588 31.20 -22.15 47.78
CA ILE A 588 31.08 -21.91 46.35
C ILE A 588 32.42 -22.06 45.60
N LYS A 589 33.54 -21.69 46.24
CA LYS A 589 34.89 -21.87 45.67
C LYS A 589 35.21 -23.34 45.38
N PHE A 590 34.68 -24.26 46.18
CA PHE A 590 34.83 -25.69 45.91
C PHE A 590 34.00 -26.13 44.70
N LYS A 591 32.84 -25.49 44.47
CA LYS A 591 31.91 -25.86 43.40
C LYS A 591 32.28 -25.26 42.05
N VAL A 592 32.84 -24.05 42.01
CA VAL A 592 33.29 -23.36 40.79
C VAL A 592 34.72 -22.84 40.98
N PRO A 593 35.73 -23.74 40.91
CA PRO A 593 37.10 -23.41 41.29
C PRO A 593 37.79 -22.41 40.36
N ASP A 594 37.33 -22.29 39.12
CA ASP A 594 37.92 -21.40 38.10
C ASP A 594 37.42 -19.94 38.20
N VAL A 595 36.37 -19.70 39.00
CA VAL A 595 35.84 -18.36 39.25
C VAL A 595 36.73 -17.62 40.25
N ARG A 596 37.17 -16.41 39.89
CA ARG A 596 37.98 -15.59 40.80
C ARG A 596 37.08 -14.78 41.72
N PHE A 597 37.01 -15.17 42.99
CA PHE A 597 36.28 -14.44 44.03
C PHE A 597 37.16 -13.37 44.68
N MET A 598 36.68 -12.13 44.67
CA MET A 598 37.39 -10.96 45.19
C MET A 598 36.73 -10.47 46.49
N GLY A 599 37.56 -10.04 47.45
CA GLY A 599 37.10 -9.45 48.73
C GLY A 599 36.70 -7.98 48.60
N GLU A 600 36.59 -7.29 49.74
CA GLU A 600 36.13 -5.89 49.82
C GLU A 600 37.06 -4.86 49.12
N ASP A 601 38.32 -5.24 48.84
CA ASP A 601 39.30 -4.42 48.13
C ASP A 601 39.65 -4.97 46.73
N ILE A 602 39.45 -4.14 45.69
CA ILE A 602 39.89 -4.44 44.33
C ILE A 602 41.39 -4.11 44.21
N SER A 603 42.25 -5.12 44.27
CA SER A 603 43.71 -4.93 44.25
C SER A 603 44.23 -4.30 42.95
N SER A 604 43.50 -4.42 41.83
CA SER A 604 43.81 -3.78 40.55
C SER A 604 42.60 -3.73 39.61
N ALA A 605 42.34 -2.57 39.01
CA ALA A 605 41.29 -2.38 38.00
C ALA A 605 41.51 -3.25 36.74
N GLU A 606 42.74 -3.69 36.49
CA GLU A 606 43.10 -4.54 35.36
C GLU A 606 42.42 -5.91 35.42
N VAL A 607 42.09 -6.37 36.63
CA VAL A 607 41.40 -7.64 36.87
C VAL A 607 39.99 -7.59 36.29
N ILE A 608 39.25 -6.50 36.54
CA ILE A 608 37.92 -6.27 35.93
C ILE A 608 38.05 -6.03 34.42
N ARG A 609 39.07 -5.28 33.99
CA ARG A 609 39.32 -5.03 32.56
C ARG A 609 39.48 -6.33 31.76
N ARG A 610 40.08 -7.37 32.34
CA ARG A 610 40.32 -8.67 31.66
C ARG A 610 39.22 -9.71 31.88
N ALA A 611 38.17 -9.38 32.62
CA ALA A 611 37.04 -10.27 32.86
C ALA A 611 36.12 -10.33 31.64
N ASP A 612 35.59 -11.52 31.37
CA ASP A 612 34.56 -11.71 30.34
C ASP A 612 33.15 -11.51 30.91
N VAL A 613 32.97 -11.78 32.21
CA VAL A 613 31.74 -11.52 32.97
C VAL A 613 32.07 -11.29 34.44
N VAL A 614 31.35 -10.35 35.06
CA VAL A 614 31.47 -10.03 36.48
C VAL A 614 30.15 -10.38 37.18
N TRP A 615 30.24 -11.19 38.22
CA TRP A 615 29.12 -11.58 39.08
C TRP A 615 29.18 -10.82 40.41
N ILE A 616 28.02 -10.42 40.92
CA ILE A 616 27.90 -9.68 42.18
C ILE A 616 26.88 -10.36 43.07
N GLN A 617 27.24 -10.64 44.32
CA GLN A 617 26.27 -11.07 45.33
C GLN A 617 25.48 -9.87 45.87
N THR A 618 24.18 -10.05 46.03
CA THR A 618 23.22 -8.98 46.35
C THR A 618 23.45 -8.33 47.72
N ASN A 619 24.06 -9.03 48.67
CA ASN A 619 24.45 -8.45 49.98
C ASN A 619 25.52 -7.36 49.86
N CYS A 620 26.27 -7.29 48.77
CA CYS A 620 27.31 -6.28 48.57
C CYS A 620 26.79 -4.98 47.95
N ILE A 621 25.55 -4.94 47.45
CA ILE A 621 24.98 -3.75 46.78
C ILE A 621 24.95 -2.51 47.70
N GLY A 622 24.86 -2.70 49.02
CA GLY A 622 24.90 -1.62 50.01
C GLY A 622 26.29 -1.13 50.41
N HIS A 623 27.37 -1.81 50.00
CA HIS A 623 28.74 -1.44 50.35
C HIS A 623 29.36 -0.45 49.34
N ASN A 624 30.23 0.44 49.80
CA ASN A 624 30.89 1.43 48.92
C ASN A 624 31.72 0.77 47.79
N THR A 625 32.28 -0.42 48.05
CA THR A 625 32.99 -1.24 47.06
C THR A 625 32.13 -1.58 45.85
N TYR A 626 30.81 -1.75 46.01
CA TYR A 626 29.91 -2.09 44.91
C TYR A 626 29.85 -1.00 43.84
N TYR A 627 29.70 0.26 44.25
CA TYR A 627 29.66 1.39 43.32
C TYR A 627 30.98 1.49 42.54
N ASN A 628 32.11 1.27 43.20
CA ASN A 628 33.43 1.23 42.55
C ASN A 628 33.55 0.08 41.53
N VAL A 629 33.07 -1.12 41.87
CA VAL A 629 33.07 -2.27 40.94
C VAL A 629 32.18 -1.99 39.74
N ILE A 630 30.95 -1.54 39.95
CA ILE A 630 29.98 -1.25 38.88
C ILE A 630 30.50 -0.14 37.97
N ASP A 631 31.07 0.92 38.51
CA ASP A 631 31.64 2.00 37.71
C ASP A 631 32.80 1.52 36.84
N LEU A 632 33.66 0.64 37.37
CA LEU A 632 34.74 0.02 36.58
C LEU A 632 34.21 -0.94 35.53
N VAL A 633 33.20 -1.75 35.85
CA VAL A 633 32.55 -2.68 34.93
C VAL A 633 31.89 -1.93 33.77
N ARG A 634 31.16 -0.85 34.06
CA ARG A 634 30.56 0.06 33.06
C ARG A 634 31.63 0.76 32.24
N ARG A 635 32.68 1.30 32.87
CA ARG A 635 33.80 1.97 32.20
C ARG A 635 34.52 1.07 31.20
N TYR A 636 34.64 -0.23 31.49
CA TYR A 636 35.29 -1.20 30.60
C TYR A 636 34.31 -2.01 29.74
N GLY A 637 33.01 -1.71 29.78
CA GLY A 637 31.99 -2.39 28.98
C GLY A 637 31.89 -3.90 29.26
N ARG A 638 32.11 -4.32 30.51
CA ARG A 638 32.03 -5.74 30.89
C ARG A 638 30.61 -6.13 31.27
N LYS A 639 30.20 -7.35 30.91
CA LYS A 639 28.89 -7.88 31.27
C LYS A 639 28.82 -8.07 32.78
N VAL A 640 27.80 -7.51 33.42
CA VAL A 640 27.50 -7.72 34.84
C VAL A 640 26.32 -8.67 34.99
N ARG A 641 26.39 -9.52 36.03
CA ARG A 641 25.34 -10.42 36.46
C ARG A 641 25.23 -10.39 37.98
N TYR A 642 24.07 -10.76 38.50
CA TYR A 642 23.83 -10.79 39.93
C TYR A 642 23.40 -12.19 40.36
N PHE A 643 23.96 -12.66 41.48
CA PHE A 643 23.51 -13.91 42.09
C PHE A 643 22.10 -13.72 42.66
N LYS A 644 21.14 -14.51 42.19
CA LYS A 644 19.72 -14.37 42.58
C LYS A 644 19.38 -15.10 43.87
N TYR A 645 20.29 -15.95 44.36
CA TYR A 645 20.08 -16.80 45.54
C TYR A 645 21.11 -16.52 46.63
N ALA A 646 20.79 -16.90 47.86
CA ALA A 646 21.73 -16.86 48.99
C ALA A 646 22.54 -18.17 49.13
N SER A 647 22.03 -19.28 48.59
CA SER A 647 22.68 -20.60 48.63
C SER A 647 23.89 -20.68 47.69
N ALA A 648 25.03 -21.16 48.20
CA ALA A 648 26.24 -21.38 47.41
C ALA A 648 26.04 -22.42 46.30
N VAL A 649 25.23 -23.44 46.55
CA VAL A 649 24.88 -24.48 45.56
C VAL A 649 24.14 -23.87 44.38
N LYS A 650 23.05 -23.14 44.65
CA LYS A 650 22.22 -22.52 43.59
C LYS A 650 22.98 -21.45 42.82
N CYS A 651 23.83 -20.68 43.50
CA CYS A 651 24.69 -19.70 42.83
C CYS A 651 25.70 -20.37 41.89
N ALA A 652 26.26 -21.52 42.26
CA ALA A 652 27.14 -22.28 41.39
C ALA A 652 26.40 -22.86 40.17
N GLU A 653 25.16 -23.30 40.34
CA GLU A 653 24.29 -23.72 39.21
C GLU A 653 24.01 -22.54 38.26
N GLN A 654 23.76 -21.34 38.79
CA GLN A 654 23.55 -20.14 37.96
C GLN A 654 24.76 -19.79 37.09
N VAL A 655 25.98 -19.98 37.61
CA VAL A 655 27.20 -19.77 36.81
C VAL A 655 27.28 -20.80 35.68
N ALA A 656 27.00 -22.07 35.98
CA ALA A 656 27.05 -23.15 34.99
C ALA A 656 26.00 -22.96 33.89
N GLU A 657 24.76 -22.61 34.24
CA GLU A 657 23.68 -22.35 33.27
C GLU A 657 24.00 -21.17 32.35
N GLU A 658 24.58 -20.09 32.86
CA GLU A 658 24.95 -18.92 32.04
C GLU A 658 26.14 -19.21 31.12
N GLU A 659 27.10 -20.04 31.56
CA GLU A 659 28.20 -20.51 30.71
C GLU A 659 27.69 -21.41 29.58
N GLU A 660 26.71 -22.28 29.83
CA GLU A 660 26.07 -23.11 28.78
C GLU A 660 25.27 -22.26 27.79
N LYS A 661 24.48 -21.29 28.27
CA LYS A 661 23.75 -20.34 27.40
C LYS A 661 24.65 -19.46 26.54
N SER A 662 25.86 -19.20 27.00
CA SER A 662 26.83 -18.39 26.24
C SER A 662 27.59 -19.20 25.18
N LYS A 663 27.46 -20.53 25.18
CA LYS A 663 28.05 -21.46 24.19
C LYS A 663 27.10 -21.82 23.05
N ALA A 664 25.78 -21.73 23.30
CA ALA A 664 24.72 -21.83 22.30
C ALA A 664 24.56 -20.49 21.56
#